data_AF-A0A925D915-F1
#
_entry.id   AF-A0A925D915-F1
#
_cell.length_a   1.000
_cell.length_b   1.000
_cell.length_c   1.000
_cell.angle_alpha   90.00
_cell.angle_beta   90.00
_cell.angle_gamma   90.00
#
_symmetry.space_group_name_H-M   'P 1'
#
loop_
_entity.id
_entity.type
_entity.pdbx_description
1 polymer ?
#
loop_
_entity_poly.entity_id
_entity_poly.type
_entity_poly.pdbx_seq_one_letter_code
_entity_poly.pdbx_strand_id
1 'polypeptide(L)'
;MRLLSILVPLLLLCVSAVADDAKPKRLLLVSQGPDGHPPGTHEYAAGQRLLAQSLAKVPGLEVTTSFADAEWAEGRELLGKCDGVVLFLSEGGKWMNADPRRKEALVRLAERGGGITGLHWAIGTKEAENIDLVLKLLGACHGGPDRKYKVFTANVTVAAKDHPITAGLKDFRIFDELYYQLKRDPKISGFTPLLTVKVEGEAEPQTVCWSWDRPAGGRSFGFSGGHFHDNWRRAEYQRLFAQGILWTLNITPPENDFPSPLVAEEPLLRLKGKVMENGKPVAARVYLQGDSGRWFFPKSTASEDGAISFQRERPETGSVEMHTTLSAHPFSIDLPRGKYTLTVERGKEYLPLVKQFTLDKAPLELTLEISRWIDMKSRGWYSGDTHIHHDLASIPNLILAEDINIAFPLTYWVTTADEDPIRGNRSKLAGPVKPEVIKVDENHLIYPLNTEYEIFSVGGKQHTLGAFVLIGHKTPLDVKAPSVIPIAERVHREGGLIDLEKHSWPWSVAIVPTMKVDLFELANNHVWRTEFGFPQWTLSAAGDYMKLEKDSRGFTEWGWIDFGFQTYYALLNCGYRLQPTAGTAAGVHPVPLGFGRVYVYQPEGFSYEKWLKGLKAGQSFVTTGPMIDVTVNRIHARPGHVFSDVKKGTLFEVNGVICSAAPLDRIELVVNGKVDHTIKGKSRQTEQGGYETFFEDSVKIDGSSWLAVRCFEAHPTQRIRFAHTAPWHFEVAGRPVLPRQEEIDYLRLRCREEIERNRGVLGPEAVREYEQALAAYEEIAKRLKP
;
A
#
# COMPACT_ATOMS: atom_id res chain seq x y z
N MET A 1 83.00 -65.40 26.67
CA MET A 1 82.51 -65.65 25.29
C MET A 1 81.06 -65.18 25.23
N ARG A 2 80.79 -64.02 24.62
CA ARG A 2 80.37 -63.85 23.20
C ARG A 2 78.91 -64.30 22.99
N LEU A 3 77.95 -63.37 22.85
CA LEU A 3 77.35 -62.80 21.60
C LEU A 3 75.84 -63.12 21.69
N LEU A 4 74.84 -62.36 21.22
CA LEU A 4 74.70 -61.18 20.37
C LEU A 4 73.25 -60.68 20.58
N SER A 5 73.05 -59.44 21.04
CA SER A 5 71.72 -58.80 21.10
C SER A 5 71.66 -57.75 19.99
N ILE A 6 70.78 -57.93 19.00
CA ILE A 6 70.52 -56.94 17.95
C ILE A 6 69.34 -56.09 18.43
N LEU A 7 69.64 -54.86 18.86
CA LEU A 7 68.67 -53.79 19.07
C LEU A 7 68.76 -52.84 17.87
N VAL A 8 67.65 -52.65 17.16
CA VAL A 8 67.51 -51.62 16.12
C VAL A 8 67.04 -50.32 16.78
N PRO A 9 67.75 -49.18 16.66
CA PRO A 9 67.22 -47.89 17.11
C PRO A 9 66.40 -47.26 15.99
N LEU A 10 65.15 -46.93 16.31
CA LEU A 10 64.24 -46.14 15.48
C LEU A 10 64.72 -44.67 15.54
N LEU A 11 65.34 -44.16 14.49
CA LEU A 11 65.68 -42.74 14.34
C LEU A 11 64.37 -41.94 14.13
N LEU A 12 63.91 -41.22 15.14
CA LEU A 12 62.95 -40.13 14.96
C LEU A 12 63.72 -38.92 14.40
N LEU A 13 63.60 -38.68 13.10
CA LEU A 13 63.88 -37.37 12.51
C LEU A 13 62.79 -36.39 12.97
N CYS A 14 63.10 -35.57 13.97
CA CYS A 14 62.36 -34.34 14.23
C CYS A 14 62.65 -33.37 13.08
N VAL A 15 61.79 -33.36 12.06
CA VAL A 15 61.69 -32.21 11.15
C VAL A 15 60.91 -31.14 11.91
N SER A 16 61.64 -30.22 12.52
CA SER A 16 61.08 -28.95 12.98
C SER A 16 60.53 -28.24 11.74
N ALA A 17 59.21 -28.24 11.57
CA ALA A 17 58.57 -27.39 10.58
C ALA A 17 58.82 -25.95 11.03
N VAL A 18 59.70 -25.25 10.32
CA VAL A 18 59.80 -23.79 10.41
C VAL A 18 58.45 -23.28 9.94
N ALA A 19 57.63 -22.79 10.87
CA ALA A 19 56.45 -22.02 10.51
C ALA A 19 56.96 -20.78 9.76
N ASP A 20 56.58 -20.66 8.49
CA ASP A 20 56.86 -19.49 7.69
C ASP A 20 56.17 -18.30 8.38
N ASP A 21 56.94 -17.30 8.81
CA ASP A 21 56.45 -16.02 9.37
C ASP A 21 55.84 -15.19 8.21
N ALA A 22 54.72 -15.66 7.64
CA ALA A 22 53.97 -14.94 6.64
C ALA A 22 53.37 -13.67 7.28
N LYS A 23 53.71 -12.50 6.73
CA LYS A 23 53.18 -11.22 7.21
C LYS A 23 51.64 -11.26 7.24
N PRO A 24 51.00 -10.73 8.30
CA PRO A 24 49.54 -10.69 8.39
C PRO A 24 48.91 -9.98 7.18
N LYS A 25 47.79 -10.50 6.69
CA LYS A 25 46.95 -9.81 5.69
C LYS A 25 46.26 -8.63 6.35
N ARG A 26 46.24 -7.47 5.70
CA ARG A 26 45.63 -6.24 6.21
C ARG A 26 44.29 -6.00 5.55
N LEU A 27 43.22 -6.03 6.32
CA LEU A 27 41.86 -5.80 5.86
C LEU A 27 41.35 -4.44 6.33
N LEU A 28 40.84 -3.63 5.40
CA LEU A 28 40.18 -2.37 5.70
C LEU A 28 38.66 -2.53 5.63
N LEU A 29 37.95 -2.29 6.73
CA LEU A 29 36.50 -2.21 6.75
C LEU A 29 36.10 -0.73 6.69
N VAL A 30 35.31 -0.33 5.69
CA VAL A 30 34.84 1.04 5.51
C VAL A 30 33.33 1.10 5.72
N SER A 31 32.89 1.97 6.62
CA SER A 31 31.49 2.31 6.82
C SER A 31 31.27 3.82 6.85
N GLN A 32 30.03 4.24 7.09
CA GLN A 32 29.62 5.63 7.16
C GLN A 32 28.47 5.82 8.18
N GLY A 33 28.08 7.06 8.41
CA GLY A 33 26.94 7.42 9.24
C GLY A 33 25.58 7.04 8.64
N PRO A 34 24.50 7.24 9.43
CA PRO A 34 23.14 7.08 8.96
C PRO A 34 22.87 7.93 7.71
N ASP A 35 22.15 7.38 6.74
CA ASP A 35 21.88 7.99 5.44
C ASP A 35 20.42 8.47 5.30
N GLY A 36 19.73 8.66 6.42
CA GLY A 36 18.34 9.12 6.48
C GLY A 36 17.30 8.01 6.54
N HIS A 37 17.71 6.73 6.53
CA HIS A 37 16.80 5.61 6.72
C HIS A 37 16.35 5.44 8.19
N PRO A 38 15.19 4.79 8.42
CA PRO A 38 14.68 4.53 9.78
C PRO A 38 15.67 3.72 10.66
N PRO A 39 15.63 3.88 12.00
CA PRO A 39 16.44 3.07 12.91
C PRO A 39 16.30 1.57 12.66
N GLY A 40 17.41 0.85 12.65
CA GLY A 40 17.43 -0.59 12.35
C GLY A 40 17.52 -0.93 10.84
N THR A 41 17.54 0.08 9.97
CA THR A 41 17.88 -0.07 8.54
C THR A 41 19.12 0.75 8.20
N HIS A 42 19.93 0.27 7.26
CA HIS A 42 21.19 0.91 6.83
C HIS A 42 22.16 1.19 8.00
N GLU A 43 22.22 0.28 8.97
CA GLU A 43 23.10 0.37 10.14
C GLU A 43 24.54 -0.07 9.80
N TYR A 44 25.16 0.62 8.84
CA TYR A 44 26.47 0.30 8.28
C TYR A 44 27.56 0.16 9.35
N ALA A 45 27.65 1.16 10.24
CA ALA A 45 28.61 1.20 11.33
C ALA A 45 28.44 0.04 12.30
N ALA A 46 27.19 -0.32 12.60
CA ALA A 46 26.89 -1.43 13.51
C ALA A 46 27.27 -2.76 12.86
N GLY A 47 26.91 -2.99 11.60
CA GLY A 47 27.32 -4.21 10.88
C GLY A 47 28.84 -4.31 10.72
N GLN A 48 29.53 -3.19 10.46
CA GLN A 48 31.00 -3.14 10.43
C GLN A 48 31.62 -3.57 11.77
N ARG A 49 31.08 -3.11 12.91
CA ARG A 49 31.57 -3.53 14.23
C ARG A 49 31.42 -5.04 14.44
N LEU A 50 30.30 -5.62 14.03
CA LEU A 50 30.07 -7.07 14.10
C LEU A 50 31.07 -7.84 13.22
N LEU A 51 31.31 -7.37 11.99
CA LEU A 51 32.33 -7.94 11.10
C LEU A 51 33.73 -7.83 11.70
N ALA A 52 34.10 -6.67 12.22
CA ALA A 52 35.40 -6.45 12.84
C ALA A 52 35.63 -7.42 14.01
N GLN A 53 34.63 -7.59 14.87
CA GLN A 53 34.69 -8.52 16.01
C GLN A 53 34.79 -9.98 15.57
N SER A 54 34.10 -10.37 14.49
CA SER A 54 34.16 -11.72 13.93
C SER A 54 35.52 -12.01 13.29
N LEU A 55 36.02 -11.07 12.49
CA LEU A 55 37.26 -11.22 11.71
C LEU A 55 38.53 -11.04 12.54
N ALA A 56 38.49 -10.29 13.65
CA ALA A 56 39.64 -10.12 14.55
C ALA A 56 40.14 -11.43 15.18
N LYS A 57 39.34 -12.50 15.12
CA LYS A 57 39.68 -13.83 15.63
C LYS A 57 40.42 -14.69 14.60
N VAL A 58 40.55 -14.24 13.36
CA VAL A 58 41.17 -15.02 12.27
C VAL A 58 42.69 -14.87 12.37
N PRO A 59 43.45 -15.98 12.56
CA PRO A 59 44.91 -15.92 12.63
C PRO A 59 45.52 -15.32 11.36
N GLY A 60 46.50 -14.43 11.52
CA GLY A 60 47.20 -13.80 10.39
C GLY A 60 46.38 -12.72 9.67
N LEU A 61 45.30 -12.20 10.27
CA LEU A 61 44.50 -11.10 9.73
C LEU A 61 44.55 -9.88 10.66
N GLU A 62 45.03 -8.75 10.14
CA GLU A 62 44.96 -7.44 10.80
C GLU A 62 43.75 -6.67 10.25
N VAL A 63 42.80 -6.31 11.12
CA VAL A 63 41.58 -5.61 10.73
C VAL A 63 41.64 -4.15 11.16
N THR A 64 41.55 -3.24 10.21
CA THR A 64 41.42 -1.79 10.43
C THR A 64 40.01 -1.35 10.07
N THR A 65 39.33 -0.67 10.99
CA THR A 65 38.04 -0.03 10.72
C THR A 65 38.25 1.43 10.39
N SER A 66 37.57 1.92 9.36
CA SER A 66 37.51 3.34 9.01
C SER A 66 36.07 3.78 8.85
N PHE A 67 35.83 5.04 9.21
CA PHE A 67 34.57 5.72 9.03
C PHE A 67 34.77 6.80 7.97
N ALA A 68 34.02 6.73 6.87
CA ALA A 68 34.30 7.51 5.66
C ALA A 68 33.17 8.49 5.31
N ASP A 69 32.75 9.27 6.32
CA ASP A 69 31.91 10.45 6.13
C ASP A 69 32.77 11.63 5.64
N ALA A 70 32.36 12.29 4.55
CA ALA A 70 33.03 13.45 3.95
C ALA A 70 34.55 13.25 3.63
N GLU A 71 35.40 14.27 3.81
CA GLU A 71 36.82 14.24 3.41
C GLU A 71 37.60 13.14 4.16
N TRP A 72 37.73 11.97 3.53
CA TRP A 72 38.44 10.81 4.06
C TRP A 72 39.96 10.90 3.80
N ALA A 73 40.63 11.78 4.54
CA ALA A 73 42.00 12.21 4.30
C ALA A 73 43.02 11.04 4.36
N GLU A 74 42.89 10.15 5.34
CA GLU A 74 43.73 8.96 5.51
C GLU A 74 43.38 7.82 4.53
N GLY A 75 42.24 7.92 3.84
CA GLY A 75 41.68 6.84 3.03
C GLY A 75 42.61 6.37 1.92
N ARG A 76 43.32 7.29 1.26
CA ARG A 76 44.31 6.93 0.23
C ARG A 76 45.44 6.08 0.79
N GLU A 77 45.93 6.42 1.98
CA GLU A 77 47.03 5.70 2.63
C GLU A 77 46.56 4.32 3.09
N LEU A 78 45.39 4.24 3.73
CA LEU A 78 44.79 2.98 4.17
C LEU A 78 44.53 2.04 2.98
N LEU A 79 43.94 2.54 1.90
CA LEU A 79 43.73 1.78 0.66
C LEU A 79 45.04 1.41 -0.04
N GLY A 80 46.10 2.19 0.12
CA GLY A 80 47.43 1.87 -0.42
C GLY A 80 48.13 0.74 0.34
N LYS A 81 47.81 0.57 1.62
CA LYS A 81 48.43 -0.42 2.51
C LYS A 81 47.61 -1.71 2.63
N CYS A 82 46.29 -1.70 2.49
CA CYS A 82 45.51 -2.92 2.69
C CYS A 82 45.71 -3.97 1.59
N ASP A 83 45.54 -5.23 1.95
CA ASP A 83 45.45 -6.40 1.08
C ASP A 83 44.00 -6.65 0.62
N GLY A 84 43.01 -6.09 1.31
CA GLY A 84 41.64 -6.04 0.85
C GLY A 84 40.78 -5.00 1.56
N VAL A 85 39.64 -4.67 0.97
CA VAL A 85 38.69 -3.67 1.47
C VAL A 85 37.25 -4.21 1.46
N VAL A 86 36.48 -3.85 2.50
CA VAL A 86 35.03 -4.04 2.57
C VAL A 86 34.37 -2.68 2.53
N LEU A 87 33.47 -2.49 1.58
CA LEU A 87 32.62 -1.31 1.47
C LEU A 87 31.22 -1.67 1.95
N PHE A 88 30.81 -1.12 3.09
CA PHE A 88 29.45 -1.20 3.58
C PHE A 88 28.96 0.21 3.93
N LEU A 89 28.48 0.91 2.90
CA LEU A 89 28.21 2.34 2.91
C LEU A 89 27.17 2.71 1.87
N SER A 90 26.73 3.97 1.88
CA SER A 90 25.68 4.44 0.98
C SER A 90 26.23 4.80 -0.40
N GLU A 91 25.51 4.34 -1.43
CA GLU A 91 25.66 4.69 -2.82
C GLU A 91 27.09 4.53 -3.31
N GLY A 92 27.60 3.30 -3.22
CA GLY A 92 29.02 3.01 -3.42
C GLY A 92 29.58 3.52 -4.74
N GLY A 93 28.84 3.45 -5.84
CA GLY A 93 29.30 3.98 -7.13
C GLY A 93 29.53 5.49 -7.10
N LYS A 94 28.63 6.26 -6.48
CA LYS A 94 28.80 7.70 -6.27
C LYS A 94 29.94 7.98 -5.30
N TRP A 95 29.97 7.28 -4.17
CA TRP A 95 31.02 7.42 -3.17
C TRP A 95 32.39 7.16 -3.81
N MET A 96 32.59 6.07 -4.53
CA MET A 96 33.88 5.75 -5.16
C MET A 96 34.32 6.82 -6.18
N ASN A 97 33.39 7.35 -7.00
CA ASN A 97 33.71 8.34 -8.05
C ASN A 97 33.86 9.78 -7.53
N ALA A 98 33.28 10.12 -6.38
CA ALA A 98 33.26 11.50 -5.88
C ALA A 98 34.64 12.07 -5.50
N ASP A 99 35.66 11.23 -5.28
CA ASP A 99 37.06 11.68 -5.11
C ASP A 99 37.97 10.92 -6.08
N PRO A 100 38.60 11.60 -7.06
CA PRO A 100 39.52 10.98 -8.01
C PRO A 100 40.66 10.19 -7.37
N ARG A 101 41.20 10.64 -6.23
CA ARG A 101 42.31 9.99 -5.51
C ARG A 101 41.86 8.68 -4.87
N ARG A 102 40.63 8.64 -4.33
CA ARG A 102 40.01 7.42 -3.79
C ARG A 102 39.73 6.42 -4.90
N LYS A 103 39.12 6.88 -6.00
CA LYS A 103 38.90 6.06 -7.21
C LYS A 103 40.19 5.40 -7.67
N GLU A 104 41.25 6.18 -7.81
CA GLU A 104 42.57 5.70 -8.23
C GLU A 104 43.16 4.69 -7.23
N ALA A 105 43.01 4.93 -5.92
CA ALA A 105 43.49 4.01 -4.89
C ALA A 105 42.75 2.64 -4.92
N LEU A 106 41.43 2.64 -5.12
CA LEU A 106 40.63 1.41 -5.26
C LEU A 106 41.00 0.63 -6.53
N VAL A 107 41.21 1.32 -7.65
CA VAL A 107 41.66 0.70 -8.90
C VAL A 107 43.03 0.07 -8.71
N ARG A 108 43.98 0.78 -8.10
CA ARG A 108 45.31 0.22 -7.78
C ARG A 108 45.26 -0.97 -6.82
N LEU A 109 44.32 -0.98 -5.87
CA LEU A 109 44.10 -2.14 -4.99
C LEU A 109 43.64 -3.35 -5.82
N ALA A 110 42.69 -3.16 -6.75
CA ALA A 110 42.24 -4.23 -7.64
C ALA A 110 43.37 -4.75 -8.53
N GLU A 111 44.16 -3.86 -9.14
CA GLU A 111 45.24 -4.18 -10.09
C GLU A 111 46.39 -4.97 -9.45
N ARG A 112 46.68 -4.74 -8.16
CA ARG A 112 47.67 -5.54 -7.41
C ARG A 112 47.10 -6.81 -6.78
N GLY A 113 45.89 -7.21 -7.19
CA GLY A 113 45.24 -8.44 -6.74
C GLY A 113 44.55 -8.38 -5.37
N GLY A 114 44.35 -7.20 -4.81
CA GLY A 114 43.72 -7.03 -3.49
C GLY A 114 42.23 -7.39 -3.46
N GLY A 115 41.74 -7.89 -2.33
CA GLY A 115 40.33 -8.26 -2.17
C GLY A 115 39.39 -7.05 -2.18
N ILE A 116 38.24 -7.13 -2.84
CA ILE A 116 37.22 -6.07 -2.82
C ILE A 116 35.85 -6.67 -2.51
N THR A 117 35.25 -6.25 -1.41
CA THR A 117 33.91 -6.65 -1.02
C THR A 117 32.97 -5.45 -1.05
N GLY A 118 31.81 -5.60 -1.72
CA GLY A 118 30.74 -4.61 -1.73
C GLY A 118 29.47 -5.18 -1.12
N LEU A 119 28.88 -4.46 -0.16
CA LEU A 119 27.72 -4.91 0.61
C LEU A 119 26.55 -3.91 0.47
N HIS A 120 25.37 -4.43 0.16
CA HIS A 120 24.13 -3.67 0.03
C HIS A 120 24.29 -2.43 -0.85
N TRP A 121 23.97 -1.22 -0.35
CA TRP A 121 24.02 0.00 -1.15
C TRP A 121 25.42 0.36 -1.69
N ALA A 122 26.49 -0.25 -1.18
CA ALA A 122 27.85 -0.11 -1.72
C ALA A 122 28.03 -0.77 -3.11
N ILE A 123 27.15 -1.71 -3.51
CA ILE A 123 27.17 -2.32 -4.84
C ILE A 123 26.40 -1.50 -5.89
N GLY A 124 25.91 -0.30 -5.54
CA GLY A 124 24.95 0.42 -6.36
C GLY A 124 25.23 1.92 -6.56
N THR A 125 24.43 2.51 -7.46
CA THR A 125 24.45 3.93 -7.80
C THR A 125 23.15 4.34 -8.48
N LYS A 126 22.69 5.58 -8.26
CA LYS A 126 21.54 6.13 -9.01
C LYS A 126 21.96 6.55 -10.42
N GLU A 127 23.11 7.22 -10.52
CA GLU A 127 23.59 7.80 -11.77
C GLU A 127 24.33 6.79 -12.65
N ALA A 128 24.03 6.81 -13.94
CA ALA A 128 24.56 5.84 -14.91
C ALA A 128 26.08 5.96 -15.12
N GLU A 129 26.62 7.18 -15.04
CA GLU A 129 28.05 7.47 -15.19
C GLU A 129 28.95 6.77 -14.16
N ASN A 130 28.38 6.38 -13.02
CA ASN A 130 29.11 5.72 -11.93
C ASN A 130 29.16 4.19 -12.07
N ILE A 131 28.38 3.60 -12.99
CA ILE A 131 28.19 2.15 -13.11
C ILE A 131 29.50 1.44 -13.47
N ASP A 132 30.24 1.98 -14.43
CA ASP A 132 31.42 1.31 -14.99
C ASP A 132 32.50 1.02 -13.94
N LEU A 133 32.67 1.92 -12.97
CA LEU A 133 33.63 1.70 -11.89
C LEU A 133 33.18 0.55 -10.98
N VAL A 134 31.89 0.46 -10.66
CA VAL A 134 31.33 -0.62 -9.84
C VAL A 134 31.51 -1.95 -10.55
N LEU A 135 31.19 -2.02 -11.85
CA LEU A 135 31.39 -3.23 -12.66
C LEU A 135 32.87 -3.63 -12.72
N LYS A 136 33.77 -2.66 -12.91
CA LYS A 136 35.22 -2.91 -12.96
C LYS A 136 35.75 -3.52 -11.66
N LEU A 137 35.18 -3.15 -10.51
CA LEU A 137 35.68 -3.58 -9.20
C LEU A 137 34.95 -4.80 -8.64
N LEU A 138 33.64 -4.95 -8.90
CA LEU A 138 32.78 -5.97 -8.28
C LEU A 138 32.14 -6.94 -9.26
N GLY A 139 32.16 -6.67 -10.57
CA GLY A 139 31.63 -7.56 -11.61
C GLY A 139 30.11 -7.49 -11.81
N ALA A 140 29.36 -6.96 -10.84
CA ALA A 140 27.94 -6.64 -10.97
C ALA A 140 27.58 -5.36 -10.20
N CYS A 141 26.50 -4.68 -10.61
CA CYS A 141 26.11 -3.38 -10.09
C CYS A 141 24.58 -3.24 -9.98
N HIS A 142 24.10 -2.74 -8.85
CA HIS A 142 22.73 -2.22 -8.71
C HIS A 142 22.72 -0.74 -9.16
N GLY A 143 22.77 -0.52 -10.47
CA GLY A 143 23.09 0.78 -11.04
C GLY A 143 21.99 1.38 -11.92
N GLY A 144 21.87 2.70 -11.93
CA GLY A 144 21.07 3.47 -12.89
C GLY A 144 19.65 3.82 -12.44
N PRO A 145 18.93 4.63 -13.24
CA PRO A 145 17.55 5.01 -12.94
C PRO A 145 16.57 3.82 -13.03
N ASP A 146 16.93 2.78 -13.79
CA ASP A 146 16.17 1.56 -14.05
C ASP A 146 16.42 0.43 -13.04
N ARG A 147 17.30 0.65 -12.05
CA ARG A 147 17.68 -0.34 -11.03
C ARG A 147 16.46 -0.90 -10.29
N LYS A 148 16.53 -2.18 -9.90
CA LYS A 148 15.42 -2.90 -9.26
C LYS A 148 15.76 -3.38 -7.86
N TYR A 149 14.85 -3.17 -6.92
CA TYR A 149 14.93 -3.62 -5.55
C TYR A 149 13.54 -3.98 -5.04
N LYS A 150 13.46 -4.87 -4.05
CA LYS A 150 12.20 -5.19 -3.37
C LYS A 150 12.49 -5.48 -1.89
N VAL A 151 11.68 -4.91 -1.01
CA VAL A 151 11.64 -5.28 0.41
C VAL A 151 10.64 -6.41 0.57
N PHE A 152 11.09 -7.60 0.95
CA PHE A 152 10.20 -8.74 1.13
C PHE A 152 10.84 -9.84 1.97
N THR A 153 10.01 -10.80 2.39
CA THR A 153 10.54 -12.03 2.97
C THR A 153 10.97 -12.98 1.86
N ALA A 154 12.29 -13.17 1.72
CA ALA A 154 12.90 -14.03 0.71
C ALA A 154 13.27 -15.40 1.29
N ASN A 155 12.97 -16.46 0.54
CA ASN A 155 13.61 -17.75 0.70
C ASN A 155 14.89 -17.73 -0.14
N VAL A 156 16.04 -17.71 0.51
CA VAL A 156 17.36 -17.64 -0.10
C VAL A 156 17.87 -19.05 -0.38
N THR A 157 18.15 -19.34 -1.64
CA THR A 157 18.71 -20.61 -2.09
C THR A 157 20.21 -20.50 -2.25
N VAL A 158 20.95 -21.48 -1.70
CA VAL A 158 22.39 -21.62 -1.92
C VAL A 158 22.62 -22.26 -3.30
N ALA A 159 23.01 -21.43 -4.27
CA ALA A 159 23.15 -21.83 -5.67
C ALA A 159 24.46 -22.59 -5.94
N ALA A 160 25.58 -22.12 -5.37
CA ALA A 160 26.88 -22.77 -5.53
C ALA A 160 27.26 -23.54 -4.25
N LYS A 161 26.79 -24.78 -4.09
CA LYS A 161 26.93 -25.54 -2.83
C LYS A 161 28.38 -25.92 -2.48
N ASP A 162 29.23 -26.08 -3.49
CA ASP A 162 30.63 -26.51 -3.34
C ASP A 162 31.61 -25.33 -3.26
N HIS A 163 31.12 -24.08 -3.28
CA HIS A 163 31.98 -22.91 -3.24
C HIS A 163 32.47 -22.63 -1.80
N PRO A 164 33.75 -22.24 -1.57
CA PRO A 164 34.25 -22.00 -0.21
C PRO A 164 33.47 -20.96 0.60
N ILE A 165 32.87 -19.96 -0.07
CA ILE A 165 32.03 -18.92 0.56
C ILE A 165 30.72 -19.47 1.11
N THR A 166 30.18 -20.52 0.51
CA THR A 166 28.88 -21.12 0.84
C THR A 166 29.01 -22.43 1.58
N ALA A 167 30.25 -22.89 1.83
CA ALA A 167 30.52 -24.05 2.66
C ALA A 167 29.82 -23.92 4.03
N GLY A 168 29.06 -24.95 4.39
CA GLY A 168 28.26 -25.01 5.62
C GLY A 168 26.99 -24.14 5.63
N LEU A 169 26.69 -23.35 4.59
CA LEU A 169 25.43 -22.63 4.48
C LEU A 169 24.33 -23.55 3.97
N LYS A 170 23.17 -23.50 4.64
CA LYS A 170 21.92 -24.09 4.16
C LYS A 170 21.06 -23.00 3.56
N ASP A 171 20.03 -23.38 2.81
CA ASP A 171 18.97 -22.45 2.42
C ASP A 171 18.35 -21.81 3.66
N PHE A 172 18.09 -20.51 3.61
CA PHE A 172 17.65 -19.74 4.76
C PHE A 172 16.64 -18.66 4.35
N ARG A 173 15.87 -18.16 5.32
CA ARG A 173 14.79 -17.20 5.09
C ARG A 173 15.11 -15.88 5.76
N ILE A 174 15.04 -14.78 5.01
CA ILE A 174 15.32 -13.42 5.52
C ILE A 174 14.21 -12.45 5.11
N PHE A 175 14.03 -11.39 5.90
CA PHE A 175 13.30 -10.20 5.46
C PHE A 175 14.35 -9.14 5.16
N ASP A 176 14.46 -8.75 3.89
CA ASP A 176 15.50 -7.82 3.47
C ASP A 176 15.08 -6.96 2.27
N GLU A 177 15.81 -5.87 2.02
CA GLU A 177 15.77 -5.18 0.73
C GLU A 177 16.81 -5.83 -0.19
N LEU A 178 16.36 -6.57 -1.20
CA LEU A 178 17.26 -7.28 -2.13
C LEU A 178 17.24 -6.63 -3.51
N TYR A 179 18.43 -6.47 -4.06
CA TYR A 179 18.64 -5.97 -5.43
C TYR A 179 18.67 -7.13 -6.40
N TYR A 180 17.90 -7.00 -7.48
CA TYR A 180 17.75 -8.02 -8.52
C TYR A 180 17.88 -7.37 -9.90
N GLN A 181 17.95 -8.18 -10.97
CA GLN A 181 18.35 -7.71 -12.31
C GLN A 181 19.63 -6.86 -12.29
N LEU A 182 20.64 -7.32 -11.55
CA LEU A 182 21.92 -6.62 -11.44
C LEU A 182 22.56 -6.44 -12.82
N LYS A 183 23.06 -5.24 -13.09
CA LYS A 183 23.85 -4.95 -14.29
C LYS A 183 25.14 -5.77 -14.20
N ARG A 184 25.45 -6.49 -15.28
CA ARG A 184 26.70 -7.25 -15.44
C ARG A 184 27.00 -7.41 -16.92
N ASP A 185 28.28 -7.59 -17.26
CA ASP A 185 28.62 -8.12 -18.57
C ASP A 185 28.25 -9.61 -18.63
N PRO A 186 27.33 -10.04 -19.52
CA PRO A 186 26.93 -11.43 -19.61
C PRO A 186 28.06 -12.37 -20.00
N LYS A 187 29.14 -11.87 -20.62
CA LYS A 187 30.30 -12.65 -21.10
C LYS A 187 31.47 -12.65 -20.12
N ILE A 188 31.33 -12.04 -18.94
CA ILE A 188 32.40 -11.95 -17.97
C ILE A 188 32.79 -13.35 -17.46
N SER A 189 34.09 -13.66 -17.47
CA SER A 189 34.63 -14.90 -16.90
C SER A 189 34.85 -14.76 -15.39
N GLY A 190 34.88 -15.91 -14.69
CA GLY A 190 35.16 -15.97 -13.25
C GLY A 190 34.02 -15.54 -12.34
N PHE A 191 32.83 -15.24 -12.87
CA PHE A 191 31.66 -14.82 -12.08
C PHE A 191 30.82 -16.04 -11.66
N THR A 192 30.60 -16.21 -10.36
CA THR A 192 29.82 -17.33 -9.81
C THR A 192 28.67 -16.80 -8.95
N PRO A 193 27.39 -17.07 -9.34
CA PRO A 193 26.25 -16.84 -8.47
C PRO A 193 26.34 -17.73 -7.23
N LEU A 194 26.32 -17.13 -6.04
CA LEU A 194 26.42 -17.85 -4.77
C LEU A 194 25.04 -18.09 -4.16
N LEU A 195 24.19 -17.05 -4.14
CA LEU A 195 22.83 -17.11 -3.60
C LEU A 195 21.83 -16.52 -4.60
N THR A 196 20.66 -17.16 -4.69
CA THR A 196 19.53 -16.71 -5.52
C THR A 196 18.24 -16.62 -4.72
N VAL A 197 17.31 -15.79 -5.19
CA VAL A 197 15.97 -15.64 -4.61
C VAL A 197 14.91 -15.62 -5.71
N LYS A 198 13.74 -16.20 -5.44
CA LYS A 198 12.57 -16.04 -6.31
C LYS A 198 11.90 -14.69 -6.00
N VAL A 199 11.90 -13.79 -6.98
CA VAL A 199 11.18 -12.51 -6.90
C VAL A 199 9.86 -12.66 -7.65
N GLU A 200 8.76 -12.28 -7.01
CA GLU A 200 7.44 -12.26 -7.65
C GLU A 200 7.43 -11.32 -8.85
N GLY A 201 6.91 -11.80 -9.99
CA GLY A 201 6.93 -11.08 -11.27
C GLY A 201 8.12 -11.42 -12.16
N GLU A 202 9.19 -12.03 -11.62
CA GLU A 202 10.34 -12.48 -12.41
C GLU A 202 10.17 -13.94 -12.85
N ALA A 203 10.51 -14.23 -14.11
CA ALA A 203 10.44 -15.58 -14.66
C ALA A 203 11.40 -16.54 -13.93
N GLU A 204 12.65 -16.10 -13.72
CA GLU A 204 13.72 -16.91 -13.14
C GLU A 204 14.16 -16.40 -11.76
N PRO A 205 14.72 -17.28 -10.89
CA PRO A 205 15.41 -16.85 -9.68
C PRO A 205 16.53 -15.86 -9.97
N GLN A 206 16.65 -14.84 -9.13
CA GLN A 206 17.55 -13.72 -9.31
C GLN A 206 18.80 -13.88 -8.44
N THR A 207 19.97 -13.63 -9.00
CA THR A 207 21.24 -13.59 -8.24
C THR A 207 21.28 -12.39 -7.32
N VAL A 208 21.50 -12.64 -6.03
CA VAL A 208 21.61 -11.60 -4.99
C VAL A 208 22.98 -11.60 -4.32
N CYS A 209 23.74 -12.68 -4.43
CA CYS A 209 25.09 -12.83 -3.90
C CYS A 209 25.99 -13.50 -4.94
N TRP A 210 27.24 -13.04 -5.08
CA TRP A 210 28.16 -13.58 -6.08
C TRP A 210 29.62 -13.47 -5.63
N SER A 211 30.46 -14.32 -6.21
CA SER A 211 31.91 -14.17 -6.25
C SER A 211 32.37 -13.84 -7.67
N TRP A 212 33.50 -13.15 -7.76
CA TRP A 212 34.15 -12.86 -9.03
C TRP A 212 35.68 -12.97 -8.91
N ASP A 213 36.26 -13.97 -9.58
CA ASP A 213 37.70 -14.05 -9.81
C ASP A 213 38.05 -13.09 -10.96
N ARG A 214 38.77 -12.00 -10.65
CA ARG A 214 39.03 -10.94 -11.62
C ARG A 214 40.08 -11.39 -12.65
N PRO A 215 39.93 -11.05 -13.94
CA PRO A 215 40.87 -11.47 -14.99
C PRO A 215 42.32 -11.05 -14.75
N ALA A 216 42.54 -9.89 -14.13
CA ALA A 216 43.88 -9.36 -13.81
C ALA A 216 44.46 -9.92 -12.49
N GLY A 217 43.76 -10.84 -11.83
CA GLY A 217 44.10 -11.35 -10.51
C GLY A 217 43.32 -10.71 -9.37
N GLY A 218 43.25 -11.43 -8.25
CA GLY A 218 42.47 -11.05 -7.07
C GLY A 218 40.98 -11.35 -7.20
N ARG A 219 40.24 -11.09 -6.11
CA ARG A 219 38.88 -11.61 -5.92
C ARG A 219 37.91 -10.54 -5.42
N SER A 220 36.68 -10.59 -5.91
CA SER A 220 35.59 -9.71 -5.48
C SER A 220 34.42 -10.50 -4.94
N PHE A 221 33.78 -9.98 -3.90
CA PHE A 221 32.58 -10.55 -3.30
C PHE A 221 31.50 -9.47 -3.23
N GLY A 222 30.29 -9.82 -3.68
CA GLY A 222 29.15 -8.92 -3.68
C GLY A 222 27.92 -9.57 -3.07
N PHE A 223 27.21 -8.80 -2.25
CA PHE A 223 25.92 -9.21 -1.73
C PHE A 223 24.96 -8.02 -1.69
N SER A 224 23.77 -8.21 -2.25
CA SER A 224 22.74 -7.15 -2.28
C SER A 224 21.98 -7.01 -0.97
N GLY A 225 22.02 -8.01 -0.08
CA GLY A 225 21.44 -7.89 1.26
C GLY A 225 22.29 -7.04 2.19
N GLY A 226 21.66 -6.56 3.26
CA GLY A 226 22.31 -5.82 4.34
C GLY A 226 21.49 -4.62 4.80
N HIS A 227 20.23 -4.50 4.34
CA HIS A 227 19.37 -3.37 4.65
C HIS A 227 18.94 -3.39 6.10
N PHE A 228 18.30 -4.48 6.54
CA PHE A 228 17.79 -4.60 7.91
C PHE A 228 18.87 -5.15 8.83
N HIS A 229 19.21 -4.36 9.86
CA HIS A 229 20.23 -4.75 10.83
C HIS A 229 19.86 -6.03 11.60
N ASP A 230 18.57 -6.33 11.70
CA ASP A 230 18.06 -7.55 12.34
C ASP A 230 18.60 -8.85 11.69
N ASN A 231 18.94 -8.83 10.40
CA ASN A 231 19.52 -10.01 9.73
C ASN A 231 20.90 -10.39 10.28
N TRP A 232 21.61 -9.45 10.91
CA TRP A 232 22.86 -9.75 11.60
C TRP A 232 22.68 -10.66 12.81
N ARG A 233 21.46 -10.91 13.31
CA ARG A 233 21.21 -11.92 14.35
C ARG A 233 21.38 -13.36 13.85
N ARG A 234 21.42 -13.56 12.52
CA ARG A 234 21.43 -14.89 11.90
C ARG A 234 22.86 -15.39 11.70
N ALA A 235 23.10 -16.65 12.05
CA ALA A 235 24.40 -17.28 11.89
C ALA A 235 24.81 -17.38 10.42
N GLU A 236 23.88 -17.72 9.53
CA GLU A 236 24.08 -17.85 8.09
C GLU A 236 24.53 -16.53 7.47
N TYR A 237 23.95 -15.43 7.95
CA TYR A 237 24.22 -14.09 7.47
C TYR A 237 25.61 -13.62 7.89
N GLN A 238 25.95 -13.73 9.19
CA GLN A 238 27.30 -13.40 9.65
C GLN A 238 28.36 -14.28 8.97
N ARG A 239 28.08 -15.58 8.83
CA ARG A 239 28.96 -16.54 8.18
C ARG A 239 29.17 -16.21 6.71
N LEU A 240 28.11 -15.93 5.94
CA LEU A 240 28.21 -15.55 4.53
C LEU A 240 29.16 -14.37 4.34
N PHE A 241 28.97 -13.30 5.11
CA PHE A 241 29.79 -12.09 4.98
C PHE A 241 31.24 -12.40 5.31
N ALA A 242 31.50 -13.08 6.43
CA ALA A 242 32.85 -13.36 6.86
C ALA A 242 33.59 -14.33 5.91
N GLN A 243 32.93 -15.39 5.43
CA GLN A 243 33.50 -16.32 4.45
C GLN A 243 33.75 -15.63 3.11
N GLY A 244 32.86 -14.75 2.67
CA GLY A 244 33.03 -13.92 1.47
C GLY A 244 34.28 -13.05 1.57
N ILE A 245 34.41 -12.32 2.68
CA ILE A 245 35.56 -11.43 2.94
C ILE A 245 36.88 -12.22 2.96
N LEU A 246 36.95 -13.33 3.70
CA LEU A 246 38.17 -14.14 3.77
C LEU A 246 38.55 -14.74 2.42
N TRP A 247 37.56 -15.20 1.65
CA TRP A 247 37.78 -15.72 0.31
C TRP A 247 38.41 -14.66 -0.60
N THR A 248 37.99 -13.39 -0.49
CA THR A 248 38.62 -12.30 -1.28
C THR A 248 40.08 -12.04 -0.92
N LEU A 249 40.51 -12.41 0.29
CA LEU A 249 41.89 -12.29 0.76
C LEU A 249 42.76 -13.53 0.45
N ASN A 250 42.20 -14.52 -0.27
CA ASN A 250 42.79 -15.84 -0.46
C ASN A 250 43.04 -16.58 0.87
N ILE A 251 42.23 -16.31 1.89
CA ILE A 251 42.22 -17.06 3.15
C ILE A 251 41.08 -18.08 3.04
N THR A 252 41.41 -19.36 3.12
CA THR A 252 40.40 -20.43 3.11
C THR A 252 39.54 -20.31 4.38
N PRO A 253 38.21 -20.11 4.26
CA PRO A 253 37.36 -20.05 5.43
C PRO A 253 37.29 -21.44 6.11
N PRO A 254 37.37 -21.54 7.46
CA PRO A 254 37.23 -22.82 8.14
C PRO A 254 35.83 -23.42 7.94
N GLU A 255 35.78 -24.70 7.59
CA GLU A 255 34.53 -25.40 7.28
C GLU A 255 33.62 -25.55 8.51
N ASN A 256 34.19 -25.90 9.67
CA ASN A 256 33.41 -26.22 10.88
C ASN A 256 33.70 -25.32 12.10
N ASP A 257 34.75 -24.50 12.07
CA ASP A 257 35.25 -23.74 13.22
C ASP A 257 35.21 -22.21 13.05
N PHE A 258 34.36 -21.69 12.15
CA PHE A 258 34.17 -20.25 12.03
C PHE A 258 33.65 -19.69 13.36
N PRO A 259 34.26 -18.64 13.96
CA PRO A 259 33.84 -18.14 15.26
C PRO A 259 32.34 -17.90 15.28
N SER A 260 31.68 -18.58 16.23
CA SER A 260 30.23 -18.54 16.40
C SER A 260 29.75 -17.08 16.47
N PRO A 261 28.62 -16.75 15.82
CA PRO A 261 28.02 -15.42 15.87
C PRO A 261 27.91 -14.91 17.30
N LEU A 262 28.10 -13.60 17.48
CA LEU A 262 27.87 -12.91 18.75
C LEU A 262 26.49 -13.28 19.29
N VAL A 263 26.50 -14.14 20.31
CA VAL A 263 25.39 -14.72 21.09
C VAL A 263 24.20 -15.20 20.25
N ALA A 264 24.00 -16.52 20.30
CA ALA A 264 22.81 -17.25 19.87
C ALA A 264 21.51 -16.46 20.11
N GLU A 265 20.56 -16.60 19.18
CA GLU A 265 19.18 -16.10 19.27
C GLU A 265 18.73 -15.95 20.73
N GLU A 266 18.38 -14.72 21.14
CA GLU A 266 17.50 -14.63 22.30
C GLU A 266 16.21 -15.39 21.93
N PRO A 267 15.77 -16.36 22.74
CA PRO A 267 14.57 -17.12 22.44
C PRO A 267 13.40 -16.15 22.29
N LEU A 268 12.66 -16.28 21.18
CA LEU A 268 11.46 -15.49 20.96
C LEU A 268 10.49 -15.73 22.12
N LEU A 269 9.85 -14.67 22.55
CA LEU A 269 8.90 -14.67 23.63
C LEU A 269 7.49 -14.66 23.05
N ARG A 270 6.68 -15.63 23.49
CA ARG A 270 5.28 -15.71 23.07
C ARG A 270 4.46 -14.60 23.73
N LEU A 271 3.84 -13.79 22.89
CA LEU A 271 2.70 -12.92 23.22
C LEU A 271 1.40 -13.67 22.88
N LYS A 272 0.45 -13.68 23.81
CA LYS A 272 -0.96 -14.05 23.54
C LYS A 272 -1.85 -12.84 23.79
N GLY A 273 -2.91 -12.69 23.01
CA GLY A 273 -3.86 -11.62 23.23
C GLY A 273 -5.28 -11.97 22.84
N LYS A 274 -6.24 -11.19 23.32
CA LYS A 274 -7.65 -11.23 22.91
C LYS A 274 -8.21 -9.81 22.90
N VAL A 275 -9.05 -9.52 21.91
CA VAL A 275 -9.76 -8.24 21.78
C VAL A 275 -11.17 -8.40 22.30
N MET A 276 -11.61 -7.47 23.13
CA MET A 276 -12.86 -7.56 23.88
C MET A 276 -13.66 -6.26 23.73
N GLU A 277 -14.97 -6.38 23.65
CA GLU A 277 -15.93 -5.28 23.78
C GLU A 277 -16.98 -5.67 24.82
N ASN A 278 -17.10 -4.86 25.88
CA ASN A 278 -18.00 -5.11 27.01
C ASN A 278 -17.85 -6.54 27.55
N GLY A 279 -16.61 -7.01 27.68
CA GLY A 279 -16.28 -8.35 28.16
C GLY A 279 -16.58 -9.50 27.19
N LYS A 280 -16.98 -9.23 25.93
CA LYS A 280 -17.18 -10.25 24.88
C LYS A 280 -16.04 -10.21 23.86
N PRO A 281 -15.51 -11.36 23.41
CA PRO A 281 -14.50 -11.38 22.36
C PRO A 281 -15.07 -10.87 21.04
N VAL A 282 -14.31 -10.03 20.33
CA VAL A 282 -14.72 -9.43 19.06
C VAL A 282 -13.59 -9.46 18.03
N ALA A 283 -13.95 -9.51 16.75
CA ALA A 283 -13.00 -9.37 15.66
C ALA A 283 -12.47 -7.92 15.57
N ALA A 284 -11.23 -7.73 15.13
CA ALA A 284 -10.63 -6.40 15.00
C ALA A 284 -9.38 -6.44 14.13
N ARG A 285 -8.95 -5.28 13.61
CA ARG A 285 -7.60 -5.10 13.09
C ARG A 285 -6.62 -4.88 14.23
N VAL A 286 -5.45 -5.48 14.11
CA VAL A 286 -4.31 -5.27 15.01
C VAL A 286 -3.08 -4.88 14.22
N TYR A 287 -2.53 -3.73 14.59
CA TYR A 287 -1.22 -3.23 14.19
C TYR A 287 -0.25 -3.57 15.30
N LEU A 288 0.89 -4.18 14.96
CA LEU A 288 1.94 -4.47 15.94
C LEU A 288 3.29 -4.10 15.35
N GLN A 289 3.96 -3.15 15.99
CA GLN A 289 5.23 -2.61 15.53
C GLN A 289 6.25 -2.62 16.67
N GLY A 290 7.48 -3.08 16.40
CA GLY A 290 8.61 -2.92 17.31
C GLY A 290 9.16 -1.49 17.27
N ASP A 291 9.94 -1.10 18.28
CA ASP A 291 10.62 0.20 18.33
C ASP A 291 11.58 0.47 17.15
N SER A 292 12.07 -0.60 16.51
CA SER A 292 12.84 -0.53 15.26
C SER A 292 11.98 -0.20 14.02
N GLY A 293 10.68 0.05 14.18
CA GLY A 293 9.74 0.25 13.07
C GLY A 293 9.30 -1.04 12.35
N ARG A 294 9.81 -2.22 12.75
CA ARG A 294 9.44 -3.50 12.14
C ARG A 294 8.00 -3.88 12.46
N TRP A 295 7.24 -4.25 11.43
CA TRP A 295 5.89 -4.78 11.55
C TRP A 295 5.88 -6.27 11.89
N PHE A 296 4.93 -6.67 12.72
CA PHE A 296 4.69 -8.04 13.15
C PHE A 296 3.20 -8.38 12.96
N PHE A 297 2.92 -9.60 12.51
CA PHE A 297 1.57 -10.01 12.09
C PHE A 297 1.08 -11.17 12.94
N PRO A 298 0.25 -10.91 13.98
CA PRO A 298 -0.26 -11.96 14.85
C PRO A 298 -1.03 -13.04 14.10
N LYS A 299 -1.07 -14.25 14.66
CA LYS A 299 -1.89 -15.35 14.15
C LYS A 299 -3.04 -15.64 15.08
N SER A 300 -4.20 -16.03 14.55
CA SER A 300 -5.29 -16.56 15.37
C SER A 300 -4.87 -17.90 15.98
N THR A 301 -5.33 -18.15 17.20
CA THR A 301 -5.12 -19.44 17.89
C THR A 301 -6.16 -20.48 17.53
N ALA A 302 -7.23 -20.11 16.83
CA ALA A 302 -8.30 -21.01 16.43
C ALA A 302 -8.06 -21.65 15.05
N SER A 303 -7.62 -20.86 14.06
CA SER A 303 -7.37 -21.32 12.69
C SER A 303 -6.48 -20.33 11.93
N GLU A 304 -5.88 -20.77 10.82
CA GLU A 304 -5.11 -19.87 9.93
C GLU A 304 -6.00 -18.79 9.30
N ASP A 305 -7.22 -19.14 8.89
CA ASP A 305 -8.18 -18.18 8.30
C ASP A 305 -8.70 -17.14 9.30
N GLY A 306 -8.51 -17.39 10.60
CA GLY A 306 -8.85 -16.45 11.67
C GLY A 306 -7.92 -15.24 11.75
N ALA A 307 -6.86 -15.18 10.95
CA ALA A 307 -5.93 -14.05 10.87
C ALA A 307 -5.53 -13.76 9.43
N ILE A 308 -5.91 -12.59 8.92
CA ILE A 308 -5.59 -12.15 7.56
C ILE A 308 -4.57 -11.02 7.66
N SER A 309 -3.35 -11.28 7.19
CA SER A 309 -2.32 -10.24 7.10
C SER A 309 -2.59 -9.32 5.92
N PHE A 310 -2.59 -8.02 6.17
CA PHE A 310 -2.68 -6.99 5.15
C PHE A 310 -1.36 -6.21 5.11
N GLN A 311 -0.70 -6.26 3.96
CA GLN A 311 0.60 -5.65 3.74
C GLN A 311 0.57 -4.91 2.41
N ARG A 312 0.42 -3.58 2.47
CA ARG A 312 0.37 -2.71 1.30
C ARG A 312 1.19 -1.47 1.56
N GLU A 313 2.04 -1.15 0.60
CA GLU A 313 2.86 0.05 0.63
C GLU A 313 2.98 0.64 -0.76
N ARG A 314 3.24 1.96 -0.81
CA ARG A 314 3.64 2.70 -2.01
C ARG A 314 4.87 3.53 -1.68
N PRO A 315 6.08 2.98 -1.88
CA PRO A 315 7.34 3.63 -1.53
C PRO A 315 7.48 5.04 -2.12
N GLU A 316 6.95 5.28 -3.33
CA GLU A 316 7.02 6.57 -4.01
C GLU A 316 6.34 7.70 -3.24
N THR A 317 5.39 7.35 -2.38
CA THR A 317 4.56 8.28 -1.60
C THR A 317 4.76 8.14 -0.10
N GLY A 318 5.52 7.14 0.35
CA GLY A 318 5.65 6.78 1.77
C GLY A 318 4.36 6.21 2.39
N SER A 319 3.35 5.87 1.57
CA SER A 319 2.09 5.33 2.06
C SER A 319 2.26 3.87 2.50
N VAL A 320 1.91 3.55 3.75
CA VAL A 320 2.11 2.24 4.36
C VAL A 320 0.88 1.84 5.17
N GLU A 321 0.35 0.64 4.91
CA GLU A 321 -0.77 0.02 5.63
C GLU A 321 -0.42 -1.44 5.94
N MET A 322 -0.17 -1.72 7.22
CA MET A 322 0.38 -2.99 7.70
C MET A 322 -0.37 -3.44 8.96
N HIS A 323 -1.26 -4.40 8.82
CA HIS A 323 -2.05 -4.92 9.95
C HIS A 323 -2.38 -6.39 9.79
N THR A 324 -2.94 -6.97 10.86
CA THR A 324 -3.64 -8.25 10.80
C THR A 324 -5.10 -8.06 11.18
N THR A 325 -6.00 -8.50 10.32
CA THR A 325 -7.43 -8.65 10.64
C THR A 325 -7.61 -9.96 11.39
N LEU A 326 -8.02 -9.88 12.66
CA LEU A 326 -8.21 -11.01 13.55
C LEU A 326 -9.70 -11.29 13.76
N SER A 327 -10.05 -12.56 13.72
CA SER A 327 -11.32 -13.08 14.23
C SER A 327 -11.46 -12.82 15.73
N ALA A 328 -12.65 -13.05 16.29
CA ALA A 328 -12.93 -12.89 17.72
C ALA A 328 -12.14 -13.86 18.63
N HIS A 329 -11.45 -14.85 18.07
CA HIS A 329 -10.63 -15.79 18.83
C HIS A 329 -9.34 -15.13 19.34
N PRO A 330 -8.72 -15.65 20.42
CA PRO A 330 -7.42 -15.18 20.85
C PRO A 330 -6.36 -15.29 19.75
N PHE A 331 -5.36 -14.43 19.78
CA PHE A 331 -4.22 -14.43 18.87
C PHE A 331 -2.92 -14.72 19.62
N SER A 332 -1.89 -15.10 18.86
CA SER A 332 -0.54 -15.25 19.39
C SER A 332 0.54 -14.86 18.37
N ILE A 333 1.70 -14.48 18.88
CA ILE A 333 2.89 -14.19 18.08
C ILE A 333 4.17 -14.37 18.90
N ASP A 334 5.27 -14.70 18.24
CA ASP A 334 6.60 -14.92 18.84
C ASP A 334 7.40 -13.70 18.45
N LEU A 335 7.85 -12.96 19.45
CA LEU A 335 8.49 -11.68 19.26
C LEU A 335 9.86 -11.72 19.93
N PRO A 336 10.86 -11.04 19.35
CA PRO A 336 12.10 -10.75 20.08
C PRO A 336 11.83 -10.03 21.41
N ARG A 337 12.84 -9.96 22.27
CA ARG A 337 12.78 -9.02 23.39
C ARG A 337 12.81 -7.60 22.83
N GLY A 338 12.01 -6.71 23.42
CA GLY A 338 11.98 -5.32 22.98
C GLY A 338 10.72 -4.58 23.35
N LYS A 339 10.64 -3.35 22.88
CA LYS A 339 9.48 -2.48 23.05
C LYS A 339 8.58 -2.57 21.82
N TYR A 340 7.28 -2.61 22.06
CA TYR A 340 6.27 -2.77 21.04
C TYR A 340 5.15 -1.76 21.24
N THR A 341 4.64 -1.24 20.12
CA THR A 341 3.36 -0.53 20.06
C THR A 341 2.34 -1.44 19.37
N LEU A 342 1.23 -1.69 20.05
CA LEU A 342 0.09 -2.43 19.52
C LEU A 342 -1.11 -1.48 19.42
N THR A 343 -1.71 -1.38 18.23
CA THR A 343 -2.95 -0.62 18.01
C THR A 343 -4.06 -1.56 17.59
N VAL A 344 -5.23 -1.47 18.25
CA VAL A 344 -6.44 -2.22 17.88
C VAL A 344 -7.47 -1.26 17.32
N GLU A 345 -8.06 -1.60 16.18
CA GLU A 345 -9.15 -0.85 15.56
C GLU A 345 -10.28 -1.80 15.16
N ARG A 346 -11.54 -1.37 15.34
CA ARG A 346 -12.74 -2.10 14.90
C ARG A 346 -13.64 -1.17 14.07
N GLY A 347 -13.20 -0.82 12.87
CA GLY A 347 -13.91 0.19 12.07
C GLY A 347 -13.89 1.59 12.67
N LYS A 348 -14.83 2.44 12.23
CA LYS A 348 -14.85 3.88 12.57
C LYS A 348 -15.74 4.25 13.74
N GLU A 349 -16.62 3.34 14.18
CA GLU A 349 -17.50 3.56 15.34
C GLU A 349 -16.78 3.34 16.68
N TYR A 350 -15.50 3.00 16.64
CA TYR A 350 -14.65 2.70 17.78
C TYR A 350 -13.42 3.61 17.80
N LEU A 351 -12.97 3.99 19.00
CA LEU A 351 -11.72 4.71 19.15
C LEU A 351 -10.55 3.71 19.09
N PRO A 352 -9.45 4.01 18.39
CA PRO A 352 -8.28 3.15 18.39
C PRO A 352 -7.73 2.95 19.81
N LEU A 353 -7.54 1.69 20.21
CA LEU A 353 -6.82 1.37 21.44
C LEU A 353 -5.33 1.25 21.12
N VAL A 354 -4.51 2.13 21.67
CA VAL A 354 -3.04 2.06 21.55
C VAL A 354 -2.44 1.58 22.86
N LYS A 355 -1.65 0.52 22.81
CA LYS A 355 -0.94 -0.06 23.96
C LYS A 355 0.54 -0.22 23.65
N GLN A 356 1.37 0.47 24.44
CA GLN A 356 2.81 0.26 24.45
C GLN A 356 3.19 -0.74 25.55
N PHE A 357 4.07 -1.69 25.24
CA PHE A 357 4.57 -2.66 26.21
C PHE A 357 6.02 -3.05 25.91
N THR A 358 6.71 -3.56 26.94
CA THR A 358 8.03 -4.17 26.81
C THR A 358 7.90 -5.68 27.03
N LEU A 359 8.48 -6.46 26.14
CA LEU A 359 8.46 -7.92 26.20
C LEU A 359 9.82 -8.45 26.67
N ASP A 360 9.97 -8.59 27.99
CA ASP A 360 11.21 -9.09 28.59
C ASP A 360 11.10 -10.54 29.08
N LYS A 361 9.89 -11.07 29.29
CA LYS A 361 9.65 -12.45 29.74
C LYS A 361 8.36 -12.98 29.09
N ALA A 362 8.30 -14.30 28.84
CA ALA A 362 7.11 -14.99 28.34
C ALA A 362 6.53 -15.93 29.41
N PRO A 363 5.22 -16.24 29.32
CA PRO A 363 4.25 -15.65 28.39
C PRO A 363 3.78 -14.26 28.84
N LEU A 364 3.61 -13.33 27.89
CA LEU A 364 2.84 -12.10 28.11
C LEU A 364 1.43 -12.30 27.56
N GLU A 365 0.42 -12.08 28.38
CA GLU A 365 -0.98 -12.17 27.98
C GLU A 365 -1.65 -10.80 28.02
N LEU A 366 -2.30 -10.40 26.92
CA LEU A 366 -2.99 -9.13 26.80
C LEU A 366 -4.49 -9.33 26.64
N THR A 367 -5.28 -8.71 27.51
CA THR A 367 -6.69 -8.44 27.25
C THR A 367 -6.81 -7.00 26.78
N LEU A 368 -7.39 -6.79 25.60
CA LEU A 368 -7.47 -5.52 24.91
C LEU A 368 -8.93 -5.11 24.79
N GLU A 369 -9.39 -4.28 25.73
CA GLU A 369 -10.77 -3.78 25.77
C GLU A 369 -10.90 -2.54 24.88
N ILE A 370 -11.68 -2.64 23.80
CA ILE A 370 -11.97 -1.51 22.91
C ILE A 370 -13.26 -0.80 23.32
N SER A 371 -13.35 0.48 22.98
CA SER A 371 -14.51 1.31 23.31
C SER A 371 -15.19 1.85 22.05
N ARG A 372 -16.49 1.58 21.95
CA ARG A 372 -17.37 2.15 20.92
C ARG A 372 -17.75 3.57 21.33
N TRP A 373 -17.53 4.55 20.46
CA TRP A 373 -17.88 5.96 20.73
C TRP A 373 -19.22 6.38 20.13
N ILE A 374 -19.73 5.62 19.15
CA ILE A 374 -21.05 5.81 18.56
C ILE A 374 -21.64 4.46 18.11
N ASP A 375 -22.96 4.31 18.18
CA ASP A 375 -23.69 3.17 17.62
C ASP A 375 -24.65 3.70 16.55
N MET A 376 -24.22 3.70 15.28
CA MET A 376 -25.04 4.23 14.18
C MET A 376 -26.25 3.34 13.89
N LYS A 377 -26.13 2.03 14.11
CA LYS A 377 -27.24 1.08 13.98
C LYS A 377 -28.37 1.42 14.95
N SER A 378 -28.06 1.79 16.20
CA SER A 378 -29.08 2.23 17.17
C SER A 378 -29.84 3.49 16.73
N ARG A 379 -29.22 4.27 15.83
CA ARG A 379 -29.80 5.46 15.17
C ARG A 379 -30.46 5.13 13.83
N GLY A 380 -30.57 3.85 13.48
CA GLY A 380 -31.18 3.37 12.23
C GLY A 380 -30.27 3.43 11.01
N TRP A 381 -28.96 3.69 11.16
CA TRP A 381 -28.03 3.80 10.05
C TRP A 381 -27.16 2.54 9.92
N TYR A 382 -27.07 1.99 8.71
CA TYR A 382 -26.31 0.77 8.43
C TYR A 382 -25.27 1.03 7.35
N SER A 383 -24.01 0.72 7.66
CA SER A 383 -22.86 0.96 6.80
C SER A 383 -22.73 -0.06 5.67
N GLY A 384 -22.12 0.37 4.56
CA GLY A 384 -21.63 -0.51 3.51
C GLY A 384 -20.40 0.02 2.80
N ASP A 385 -19.71 -0.90 2.13
CA ASP A 385 -18.57 -0.66 1.25
C ASP A 385 -18.84 -1.38 -0.08
N THR A 386 -18.95 -0.60 -1.16
CA THR A 386 -19.45 -1.07 -2.47
C THR A 386 -18.36 -1.55 -3.41
N HIS A 387 -17.07 -1.42 -3.04
CA HIS A 387 -15.93 -1.76 -3.90
C HIS A 387 -14.85 -2.49 -3.10
N ILE A 388 -14.81 -3.83 -3.17
CA ILE A 388 -13.86 -4.65 -2.40
C ILE A 388 -13.19 -5.70 -3.30
N HIS A 389 -11.86 -5.79 -3.26
CA HIS A 389 -11.03 -6.78 -3.98
C HIS A 389 -10.36 -7.77 -3.02
N HIS A 390 -11.18 -8.57 -2.36
CA HIS A 390 -10.74 -9.65 -1.49
C HIS A 390 -11.42 -10.96 -1.89
N ASP A 391 -10.74 -12.09 -1.68
CA ASP A 391 -11.32 -13.40 -1.90
C ASP A 391 -12.56 -13.57 -1.01
N LEU A 392 -13.65 -14.11 -1.58
CA LEU A 392 -14.95 -14.18 -0.90
C LEU A 392 -14.88 -14.89 0.46
N ALA A 393 -14.01 -15.89 0.61
CA ALA A 393 -13.80 -16.62 1.86
C ALA A 393 -13.24 -15.75 3.00
N SER A 394 -12.52 -14.68 2.68
CA SER A 394 -11.91 -13.78 3.66
C SER A 394 -12.86 -12.68 4.16
N ILE A 395 -13.90 -12.37 3.38
CA ILE A 395 -14.84 -11.25 3.63
C ILE A 395 -15.53 -11.36 5.00
N PRO A 396 -16.04 -12.53 5.46
CA PRO A 396 -16.71 -12.61 6.76
C PRO A 396 -15.85 -12.10 7.93
N ASN A 397 -14.56 -12.46 7.97
CA ASN A 397 -13.66 -11.99 9.02
C ASN A 397 -13.37 -10.48 8.88
N LEU A 398 -13.16 -10.01 7.65
CA LEU A 398 -12.90 -8.59 7.37
C LEU A 398 -14.07 -7.70 7.80
N ILE A 399 -15.31 -8.01 7.41
CA ILE A 399 -16.46 -7.15 7.75
C ILE A 399 -16.76 -7.17 9.24
N LEU A 400 -16.53 -8.31 9.92
CA LEU A 400 -16.69 -8.39 11.37
C LEU A 400 -15.62 -7.57 12.07
N ALA A 401 -14.37 -7.58 11.61
CA ALA A 401 -13.30 -6.77 12.18
C ALA A 401 -13.50 -5.26 11.94
N GLU A 402 -14.24 -4.89 10.90
CA GLU A 402 -14.56 -3.50 10.58
C GLU A 402 -15.94 -3.04 11.08
N ASP A 403 -16.77 -3.94 11.60
CA ASP A 403 -18.18 -3.67 11.93
C ASP A 403 -18.93 -3.04 10.73
N ILE A 404 -18.77 -3.62 9.53
CA ILE A 404 -19.47 -3.18 8.31
C ILE A 404 -20.74 -4.00 8.11
N ASN A 405 -21.88 -3.33 8.00
CA ASN A 405 -23.15 -4.04 7.95
C ASN A 405 -23.37 -4.79 6.63
N ILE A 406 -22.92 -4.24 5.50
CA ILE A 406 -22.97 -4.95 4.21
C ILE A 406 -21.74 -4.72 3.33
N ALA A 407 -21.24 -5.80 2.72
CA ALA A 407 -20.13 -5.77 1.77
C ALA A 407 -20.53 -6.26 0.37
N PHE A 408 -19.93 -5.64 -0.64
CA PHE A 408 -20.06 -5.99 -2.05
C PHE A 408 -18.69 -6.36 -2.66
N PRO A 409 -18.18 -7.57 -2.41
CA PRO A 409 -16.94 -8.04 -3.04
C PRO A 409 -17.09 -8.16 -4.56
N LEU A 410 -16.11 -7.67 -5.31
CA LEU A 410 -16.05 -7.74 -6.76
C LEU A 410 -15.57 -9.11 -7.21
N THR A 411 -16.52 -10.04 -7.32
CA THR A 411 -16.27 -11.41 -7.74
C THR A 411 -15.93 -11.55 -9.22
N TYR A 412 -16.44 -10.64 -10.04
CA TYR A 412 -16.11 -10.55 -11.46
C TYR A 412 -15.39 -9.24 -11.71
N TRP A 413 -14.23 -9.31 -12.38
CA TRP A 413 -13.41 -8.14 -12.65
C TRP A 413 -12.87 -8.23 -14.07
N VAL A 414 -13.28 -7.29 -14.92
CA VAL A 414 -12.94 -7.26 -16.33
C VAL A 414 -11.94 -6.15 -16.57
N THR A 415 -10.76 -6.49 -17.11
CA THR A 415 -9.68 -5.51 -17.30
C THR A 415 -9.31 -5.23 -18.75
N THR A 416 -9.87 -6.02 -19.67
CA THR A 416 -9.60 -5.95 -21.10
C THR A 416 -10.92 -5.75 -21.84
N ALA A 417 -10.92 -4.88 -22.85
CA ALA A 417 -12.07 -4.75 -23.73
C ALA A 417 -12.41 -6.06 -24.45
N ASP A 418 -13.70 -6.30 -24.68
CA ASP A 418 -14.25 -7.48 -25.37
C ASP A 418 -13.99 -8.83 -24.65
N GLU A 419 -13.50 -8.78 -23.41
CA GLU A 419 -13.25 -9.95 -22.58
C GLU A 419 -14.56 -10.49 -21.99
N ASP A 420 -14.63 -11.82 -21.84
CA ASP A 420 -15.75 -12.49 -21.19
C ASP A 420 -15.74 -12.16 -19.68
N PRO A 421 -16.76 -11.48 -19.13
CA PRO A 421 -16.79 -11.12 -17.70
C PRO A 421 -16.72 -12.31 -16.73
N ILE A 422 -17.26 -13.46 -17.12
CA ILE A 422 -17.34 -14.66 -16.27
C ILE A 422 -16.00 -15.40 -16.26
N ARG A 423 -15.33 -15.43 -17.41
CA ARG A 423 -14.09 -16.19 -17.64
C ARG A 423 -12.84 -15.32 -17.67
N GLY A 424 -12.99 -14.02 -17.47
CA GLY A 424 -11.93 -13.03 -17.60
C GLY A 424 -10.76 -13.26 -16.65
N ASN A 425 -9.62 -12.70 -17.01
CA ASN A 425 -8.31 -12.92 -16.42
C ASN A 425 -8.20 -12.60 -14.91
N ARG A 426 -9.08 -11.75 -14.37
CA ARG A 426 -9.07 -11.33 -12.96
C ARG A 426 -10.20 -11.92 -12.13
N SER A 427 -11.17 -12.61 -12.75
CA SER A 427 -12.24 -13.33 -12.06
C SER A 427 -11.65 -14.59 -11.38
N LYS A 428 -11.06 -14.41 -10.18
CA LYS A 428 -10.43 -15.50 -9.39
C LYS A 428 -11.46 -16.32 -8.61
N LEU A 429 -12.40 -16.93 -9.33
CA LEU A 429 -13.50 -17.68 -8.72
C LEU A 429 -13.11 -19.13 -8.44
N ALA A 430 -13.32 -19.58 -7.19
CA ALA A 430 -13.23 -20.99 -6.83
C ALA A 430 -14.42 -21.81 -7.39
N GLY A 431 -15.50 -21.15 -7.80
CA GLY A 431 -16.71 -21.76 -8.34
C GLY A 431 -17.77 -20.71 -8.68
N PRO A 432 -18.95 -21.13 -9.21
CA PRO A 432 -20.02 -20.21 -9.56
C PRO A 432 -20.54 -19.46 -8.31
N VAL A 433 -20.70 -18.15 -8.45
CA VAL A 433 -21.23 -17.30 -7.38
C VAL A 433 -22.75 -17.24 -7.49
N LYS A 434 -23.45 -17.56 -6.40
CA LYS A 434 -24.91 -17.46 -6.34
C LYS A 434 -25.34 -16.06 -5.93
N PRO A 435 -26.44 -15.51 -6.48
CA PRO A 435 -27.01 -14.21 -6.11
C PRO A 435 -27.77 -14.26 -4.76
N GLU A 436 -27.26 -15.01 -3.79
CA GLU A 436 -27.87 -15.22 -2.49
C GLU A 436 -27.08 -14.44 -1.43
N VAL A 437 -27.78 -13.67 -0.60
CA VAL A 437 -27.15 -12.93 0.51
C VAL A 437 -26.54 -13.93 1.48
N ILE A 438 -25.24 -13.79 1.74
CA ILE A 438 -24.55 -14.56 2.77
C ILE A 438 -24.72 -13.80 4.09
N LYS A 439 -25.39 -14.44 5.05
CA LYS A 439 -25.55 -13.91 6.40
C LYS A 439 -24.37 -14.35 7.27
N VAL A 440 -23.53 -13.42 7.70
CA VAL A 440 -22.43 -13.68 8.64
C VAL A 440 -22.96 -13.68 10.08
N ASP A 441 -23.77 -12.67 10.41
CA ASP A 441 -24.61 -12.65 11.60
C ASP A 441 -25.89 -11.80 11.35
N GLU A 442 -26.61 -11.40 12.40
CA GLU A 442 -27.83 -10.59 12.27
C GLU A 442 -27.62 -9.19 11.69
N ASN A 443 -26.42 -8.62 11.81
CA ASN A 443 -26.07 -7.26 11.44
C ASN A 443 -25.02 -7.16 10.33
N HIS A 444 -24.48 -8.29 9.87
CA HIS A 444 -23.41 -8.36 8.88
C HIS A 444 -23.80 -9.28 7.71
N LEU A 445 -23.94 -8.68 6.53
CA LEU A 445 -24.37 -9.34 5.30
C LEU A 445 -23.30 -9.18 4.21
N ILE A 446 -23.26 -10.14 3.28
CA ILE A 446 -22.45 -10.03 2.07
C ILE A 446 -23.38 -10.30 0.90
N TYR A 447 -23.40 -9.40 -0.08
CA TYR A 447 -23.96 -9.71 -1.38
C TYR A 447 -22.82 -10.14 -2.29
N PRO A 448 -22.69 -11.43 -2.63
CA PRO A 448 -21.45 -11.94 -3.21
C PRO A 448 -21.34 -11.69 -4.72
N LEU A 449 -22.44 -11.43 -5.43
CA LEU A 449 -22.46 -11.32 -6.89
C LEU A 449 -22.29 -9.86 -7.34
N ASN A 450 -21.05 -9.40 -7.52
CA ASN A 450 -20.75 -8.06 -8.05
C ASN A 450 -19.71 -8.10 -9.16
N THR A 451 -19.77 -7.10 -10.03
CA THR A 451 -18.97 -7.04 -11.26
C THR A 451 -18.38 -5.65 -11.42
N GLU A 452 -17.09 -5.57 -11.73
CA GLU A 452 -16.43 -4.35 -12.17
C GLU A 452 -15.92 -4.51 -13.60
N TYR A 453 -16.14 -3.48 -14.41
CA TYR A 453 -15.48 -3.32 -15.70
C TYR A 453 -14.47 -2.18 -15.56
N GLU A 454 -13.19 -2.51 -15.40
CA GLU A 454 -12.07 -1.58 -15.26
C GLU A 454 -11.12 -1.73 -16.46
N ILE A 455 -11.52 -1.16 -17.59
CA ILE A 455 -10.90 -1.45 -18.89
C ILE A 455 -9.61 -0.66 -19.05
N PHE A 456 -8.47 -1.35 -18.97
CA PHE A 456 -7.13 -0.77 -19.16
C PHE A 456 -6.59 -0.91 -20.58
N SER A 457 -7.11 -1.88 -21.34
CA SER A 457 -6.57 -2.23 -22.65
C SER A 457 -7.65 -2.56 -23.68
N VAL A 458 -7.36 -2.23 -24.94
CA VAL A 458 -8.21 -2.44 -26.11
C VAL A 458 -7.35 -3.04 -27.22
N GLY A 459 -7.80 -4.14 -27.84
CA GLY A 459 -7.09 -4.79 -28.94
C GLY A 459 -5.65 -5.20 -28.58
N GLY A 460 -5.42 -5.59 -27.32
CA GLY A 460 -4.10 -5.98 -26.80
C GLY A 460 -3.13 -4.82 -26.53
N LYS A 461 -3.57 -3.55 -26.64
CA LYS A 461 -2.75 -2.37 -26.35
C LYS A 461 -3.32 -1.61 -25.16
N GLN A 462 -2.43 -0.97 -24.39
CA GLN A 462 -2.85 -0.09 -23.29
C GLN A 462 -3.65 1.10 -23.86
N HIS A 463 -4.92 1.18 -23.47
CA HIS A 463 -5.85 2.24 -23.83
C HIS A 463 -6.96 2.25 -22.79
N THR A 464 -6.71 2.94 -21.69
CA THR A 464 -7.61 2.91 -20.52
C THR A 464 -8.92 3.63 -20.81
N LEU A 465 -10.06 2.96 -20.70
CA LEU A 465 -11.36 3.63 -20.82
C LEU A 465 -11.82 4.14 -19.45
N GLY A 466 -11.66 3.32 -18.42
CA GLY A 466 -11.98 3.64 -17.04
C GLY A 466 -12.67 2.49 -16.33
N ALA A 467 -13.32 2.79 -15.20
CA ALA A 467 -14.06 1.82 -14.41
C ALA A 467 -15.53 2.19 -14.20
N PHE A 468 -16.37 1.19 -14.00
CA PHE A 468 -17.66 1.28 -13.32
C PHE A 468 -17.96 -0.03 -12.60
N VAL A 469 -18.72 0.07 -11.49
CA VAL A 469 -19.04 -1.06 -10.62
C VAL A 469 -20.54 -1.34 -10.67
N LEU A 470 -20.90 -2.62 -10.66
CA LEU A 470 -22.27 -3.10 -10.78
C LEU A 470 -22.61 -3.92 -9.54
N ILE A 471 -23.56 -3.41 -8.75
CA ILE A 471 -23.99 -4.06 -7.51
C ILE A 471 -25.44 -4.53 -7.61
N GLY A 472 -25.75 -5.64 -6.95
CA GLY A 472 -27.12 -6.10 -6.75
C GLY A 472 -27.81 -6.77 -7.94
N HIS A 473 -27.14 -6.87 -9.11
CA HIS A 473 -27.59 -7.69 -10.23
C HIS A 473 -27.69 -9.17 -9.82
N LYS A 474 -28.55 -9.93 -10.48
CA LYS A 474 -29.03 -11.26 -10.06
C LYS A 474 -28.42 -12.42 -10.85
N THR A 475 -27.76 -12.15 -11.96
CA THR A 475 -27.10 -13.20 -12.75
C THR A 475 -25.70 -12.77 -13.16
N PRO A 476 -24.71 -13.67 -13.20
CA PRO A 476 -23.41 -13.36 -13.77
C PRO A 476 -23.60 -12.73 -15.15
N LEU A 477 -23.02 -11.55 -15.34
CA LEU A 477 -23.14 -10.82 -16.59
C LEU A 477 -22.37 -11.57 -17.67
N ASP A 478 -22.94 -11.69 -18.86
CA ASP A 478 -22.36 -12.31 -20.05
C ASP A 478 -22.14 -11.28 -21.18
N VAL A 479 -22.30 -10.00 -20.84
CA VAL A 479 -22.18 -8.86 -21.75
C VAL A 479 -20.78 -8.27 -21.67
N LYS A 480 -20.16 -8.00 -22.81
CA LYS A 480 -18.80 -7.47 -22.90
C LYS A 480 -18.79 -5.95 -22.97
N ALA A 481 -17.70 -5.32 -22.52
CA ALA A 481 -17.49 -3.88 -22.65
C ALA A 481 -16.24 -3.59 -23.51
N PRO A 482 -16.23 -2.47 -24.26
CA PRO A 482 -17.40 -1.69 -24.67
C PRO A 482 -18.17 -2.41 -25.79
N SER A 483 -19.43 -2.11 -26.10
CA SER A 483 -20.34 -1.03 -25.67
C SER A 483 -20.91 -1.21 -24.24
N VAL A 484 -21.38 -0.14 -23.59
CA VAL A 484 -21.81 -0.14 -22.17
C VAL A 484 -23.32 -0.08 -21.96
N ILE A 485 -24.11 0.39 -22.93
CA ILE A 485 -25.58 0.47 -22.81
C ILE A 485 -26.21 -0.92 -22.56
N PRO A 486 -25.86 -1.99 -23.28
CA PRO A 486 -26.47 -3.31 -23.04
C PRO A 486 -26.19 -3.86 -21.64
N ILE A 487 -25.05 -3.48 -21.05
CA ILE A 487 -24.69 -3.82 -19.67
C ILE A 487 -25.63 -3.10 -18.70
N ALA A 488 -25.80 -1.79 -18.90
CA ALA A 488 -26.69 -0.98 -18.06
C ALA A 488 -28.14 -1.48 -18.11
N GLU A 489 -28.66 -1.76 -19.30
CA GLU A 489 -30.02 -2.30 -19.48
C GLU A 489 -30.19 -3.65 -18.78
N ARG A 490 -29.17 -4.51 -18.79
CA ARG A 490 -29.18 -5.80 -18.07
C ARG A 490 -29.25 -5.57 -16.56
N VAL A 491 -28.38 -4.72 -16.02
CA VAL A 491 -28.28 -4.46 -14.58
C VAL A 491 -29.56 -3.85 -14.03
N HIS A 492 -30.09 -2.81 -14.69
CA HIS A 492 -31.32 -2.15 -14.26
C HIS A 492 -32.55 -3.04 -14.34
N ARG A 493 -32.64 -3.90 -15.37
CA ARG A 493 -33.73 -4.89 -15.49
C ARG A 493 -33.74 -5.88 -14.32
N GLU A 494 -32.58 -6.19 -13.76
CA GLU A 494 -32.44 -7.06 -12.59
C GLU A 494 -32.58 -6.31 -11.25
N GLY A 495 -32.83 -4.99 -11.29
CA GLY A 495 -32.92 -4.14 -10.10
C GLY A 495 -31.57 -3.81 -9.46
N GLY A 496 -30.45 -4.11 -10.14
CA GLY A 496 -29.11 -3.70 -9.72
C GLY A 496 -28.87 -2.21 -9.92
N LEU A 497 -27.77 -1.72 -9.36
CA LEU A 497 -27.33 -0.33 -9.42
C LEU A 497 -25.96 -0.24 -10.10
N ILE A 498 -25.74 0.87 -10.80
CA ILE A 498 -24.49 1.19 -11.47
C ILE A 498 -23.79 2.31 -10.71
N ASP A 499 -22.58 2.04 -10.24
CA ASP A 499 -21.72 2.98 -9.54
C ASP A 499 -20.59 3.49 -10.44
N LEU A 500 -20.51 4.82 -10.53
CA LEU A 500 -19.41 5.50 -11.18
C LEU A 500 -18.21 5.55 -10.24
N GLU A 501 -17.34 4.56 -10.40
CA GLU A 501 -16.20 4.29 -9.52
C GLU A 501 -15.28 5.49 -9.28
N LYS A 502 -14.93 6.27 -10.29
CA LYS A 502 -14.19 7.53 -10.08
C LYS A 502 -14.65 8.60 -11.03
N HIS A 503 -14.61 9.82 -10.54
CA HIS A 503 -14.93 11.04 -11.29
C HIS A 503 -13.96 11.31 -12.46
N SER A 504 -12.72 10.81 -12.38
CA SER A 504 -11.63 11.26 -13.25
C SER A 504 -11.21 10.29 -14.35
N TRP A 505 -11.85 9.11 -14.47
CA TRP A 505 -11.53 8.23 -15.59
C TRP A 505 -11.90 8.88 -16.93
N PRO A 506 -11.22 8.50 -18.02
CA PRO A 506 -11.49 9.04 -19.34
C PRO A 506 -12.98 9.03 -19.71
N TRP A 507 -13.67 7.88 -19.58
CA TRP A 507 -15.07 7.76 -19.94
C TRP A 507 -16.09 8.25 -18.90
N SER A 508 -15.66 8.64 -17.69
CA SER A 508 -16.55 8.72 -16.52
C SER A 508 -17.76 9.61 -16.73
N VAL A 509 -17.53 10.83 -17.23
CA VAL A 509 -18.62 11.78 -17.47
C VAL A 509 -19.47 11.42 -18.69
N ALA A 510 -18.91 10.65 -19.62
CA ALA A 510 -19.61 10.27 -20.85
C ALA A 510 -20.56 9.09 -20.63
N ILE A 511 -20.24 8.16 -19.71
CA ILE A 511 -21.10 7.01 -19.44
C ILE A 511 -22.34 7.36 -18.59
N VAL A 512 -22.34 8.48 -17.87
CA VAL A 512 -23.48 8.92 -17.03
C VAL A 512 -24.81 8.99 -17.80
N PRO A 513 -24.94 9.75 -18.91
CA PRO A 513 -26.18 9.81 -19.68
C PRO A 513 -26.58 8.49 -20.34
N THR A 514 -25.62 7.72 -20.83
CA THR A 514 -25.88 6.52 -21.65
C THR A 514 -26.24 5.32 -20.79
N MET A 515 -25.50 5.10 -19.70
CA MET A 515 -25.76 4.02 -18.76
C MET A 515 -26.85 4.36 -17.75
N LYS A 516 -27.25 5.64 -17.63
CA LYS A 516 -28.16 6.11 -16.57
C LYS A 516 -27.65 5.71 -15.19
N VAL A 517 -26.39 6.04 -14.93
CA VAL A 517 -25.68 5.74 -13.69
C VAL A 517 -26.54 6.12 -12.46
N ASP A 518 -26.53 5.27 -11.43
CA ASP A 518 -27.33 5.47 -10.20
C ASP A 518 -26.50 6.09 -9.07
N LEU A 519 -25.22 5.69 -8.96
CA LEU A 519 -24.36 5.97 -7.82
C LEU A 519 -23.07 6.68 -8.25
N PHE A 520 -22.48 7.44 -7.35
CA PHE A 520 -21.21 8.15 -7.57
C PHE A 520 -20.30 7.97 -6.35
N GLU A 521 -19.15 7.34 -6.56
CA GLU A 521 -18.22 7.01 -5.50
C GLU A 521 -17.43 8.25 -5.04
N LEU A 522 -18.09 9.05 -4.20
CA LEU A 522 -17.56 10.32 -3.73
C LEU A 522 -16.38 10.12 -2.78
N ALA A 523 -16.42 9.06 -1.97
CA ALA A 523 -15.29 8.55 -1.23
C ALA A 523 -14.71 7.32 -1.95
N ASN A 524 -14.15 7.57 -3.14
CA ASN A 524 -13.55 6.53 -3.97
C ASN A 524 -12.25 5.98 -3.40
N ASN A 525 -11.79 4.88 -3.99
CA ASN A 525 -10.58 4.16 -3.57
C ASN A 525 -9.25 4.95 -3.69
N HIS A 526 -9.25 6.23 -4.11
CA HIS A 526 -8.09 7.13 -4.06
C HIS A 526 -8.13 8.10 -2.87
N VAL A 527 -9.20 8.07 -2.07
CA VAL A 527 -9.31 8.78 -0.79
C VAL A 527 -8.73 7.89 0.32
N TRP A 528 -7.49 8.17 0.73
CA TRP A 528 -6.73 7.30 1.63
C TRP A 528 -6.60 7.83 3.05
N ARG A 529 -6.56 6.90 4.01
CA ARG A 529 -6.20 7.21 5.40
C ARG A 529 -4.72 7.56 5.55
N THR A 530 -3.89 6.91 4.75
CA THR A 530 -2.43 7.03 4.62
C THR A 530 -2.07 8.23 3.73
N GLU A 531 -0.78 8.43 3.45
CA GLU A 531 -0.29 9.49 2.56
C GLU A 531 -0.94 9.44 1.17
N PHE A 532 -1.38 10.59 0.66
CA PHE A 532 -2.06 10.67 -0.65
C PHE A 532 -1.14 10.25 -1.79
N GLY A 533 -1.57 9.26 -2.57
CA GLY A 533 -0.74 8.58 -3.55
C GLY A 533 -0.87 9.02 -5.01
N PHE A 534 -1.73 9.99 -5.33
CA PHE A 534 -2.19 10.21 -6.72
C PHE A 534 -2.10 11.66 -7.21
N PRO A 535 -1.02 12.40 -6.95
CA PRO A 535 -0.97 13.82 -7.29
C PRO A 535 -0.95 14.07 -8.82
N GLN A 536 -0.47 13.12 -9.62
CA GLN A 536 -0.41 13.22 -11.08
C GLN A 536 -1.53 12.46 -11.81
N TRP A 537 -2.38 11.75 -11.06
CA TRP A 537 -3.37 10.87 -11.68
C TRP A 537 -4.45 11.68 -12.37
N THR A 538 -4.63 11.47 -13.68
CA THR A 538 -5.69 12.10 -14.48
C THR A 538 -5.73 13.64 -14.36
N LEU A 539 -4.59 14.28 -14.11
CA LEU A 539 -4.50 15.73 -13.86
C LEU A 539 -5.10 16.58 -15.00
N SER A 540 -5.00 16.09 -16.23
CA SER A 540 -5.56 16.73 -17.43
C SER A 540 -7.09 16.58 -17.57
N ALA A 541 -7.73 15.71 -16.79
CA ALA A 541 -9.17 15.52 -16.83
C ALA A 541 -9.94 16.59 -16.03
N ALA A 542 -9.25 17.38 -15.20
CA ALA A 542 -9.86 18.46 -14.44
C ALA A 542 -10.19 19.66 -15.33
N GLY A 543 -11.38 20.25 -15.12
CA GLY A 543 -11.76 21.47 -15.81
C GLY A 543 -11.08 22.71 -15.24
N ASP A 544 -10.62 23.62 -16.09
CA ASP A 544 -9.94 24.85 -15.66
C ASP A 544 -10.77 25.72 -14.71
N TYR A 545 -12.11 25.71 -14.88
CA TYR A 545 -13.03 26.47 -14.04
C TYR A 545 -13.06 26.01 -12.58
N MET A 546 -12.62 24.77 -12.32
CA MET A 546 -12.71 24.17 -10.99
C MET A 546 -11.71 24.75 -9.99
N LYS A 547 -10.61 25.37 -10.46
CA LYS A 547 -9.58 26.01 -9.63
C LYS A 547 -9.06 25.12 -8.49
N LEU A 548 -8.85 23.85 -8.80
CA LEU A 548 -8.44 22.82 -7.84
C LEU A 548 -7.06 23.11 -7.24
N GLU A 549 -6.91 22.80 -5.96
CA GLU A 549 -5.65 22.96 -5.24
C GLU A 549 -4.58 22.00 -5.75
N LYS A 550 -3.38 22.54 -6.01
CA LYS A 550 -2.22 21.79 -6.52
C LYS A 550 -0.94 22.28 -5.82
N ASP A 551 0.00 21.37 -5.58
CA ASP A 551 1.36 21.64 -5.12
C ASP A 551 2.38 21.31 -6.23
N SER A 552 3.69 21.33 -5.92
CA SER A 552 4.75 20.98 -6.88
C SER A 552 4.70 19.54 -7.40
N ARG A 553 3.95 18.65 -6.72
CA ARG A 553 3.76 17.24 -7.10
C ARG A 553 2.48 17.02 -7.91
N GLY A 554 1.56 17.99 -8.01
CA GLY A 554 0.27 17.85 -8.70
C GLY A 554 -0.90 18.15 -7.76
N PHE A 555 -2.01 17.41 -7.83
CA PHE A 555 -3.12 17.55 -6.89
C PHE A 555 -2.65 17.36 -5.44
N THR A 556 -3.13 18.23 -4.56
CA THR A 556 -3.13 17.94 -3.12
C THR A 556 -4.25 16.94 -2.80
N GLU A 557 -4.28 16.41 -1.57
CA GLU A 557 -5.41 15.58 -1.12
C GLU A 557 -6.75 16.35 -1.25
N TRP A 558 -6.74 17.64 -0.89
CA TRP A 558 -7.92 18.49 -1.05
C TRP A 558 -8.28 18.67 -2.53
N GLY A 559 -7.30 18.97 -3.39
CA GLY A 559 -7.52 19.13 -4.82
C GLY A 559 -8.19 17.92 -5.47
N TRP A 560 -7.82 16.71 -5.05
CA TRP A 560 -8.46 15.47 -5.51
C TRP A 560 -9.89 15.31 -5.01
N ILE A 561 -10.12 15.54 -3.71
CA ILE A 561 -11.47 15.42 -3.11
C ILE A 561 -12.42 16.47 -3.71
N ASP A 562 -11.94 17.70 -3.88
CA ASP A 562 -12.74 18.79 -4.46
C ASP A 562 -13.01 18.57 -5.95
N PHE A 563 -12.10 17.92 -6.69
CA PHE A 563 -12.38 17.48 -8.06
C PHE A 563 -13.57 16.51 -8.11
N GLY A 564 -13.61 15.55 -7.17
CA GLY A 564 -14.73 14.64 -6.99
C GLY A 564 -16.03 15.39 -6.70
N PHE A 565 -16.02 16.32 -5.74
CA PHE A 565 -17.19 17.15 -5.40
C PHE A 565 -17.69 17.96 -6.58
N GLN A 566 -16.82 18.73 -7.24
CA GLN A 566 -17.22 19.60 -8.34
C GLN A 566 -17.73 18.82 -9.56
N THR A 567 -17.15 17.66 -9.85
CA THR A 567 -17.67 16.76 -10.91
C THR A 567 -19.05 16.21 -10.55
N TYR A 568 -19.22 15.74 -9.32
CA TYR A 568 -20.52 15.27 -8.81
C TYR A 568 -21.59 16.37 -8.90
N TYR A 569 -21.25 17.59 -8.47
CA TYR A 569 -22.17 18.74 -8.49
C TYR A 569 -22.54 19.19 -9.91
N ALA A 570 -21.60 19.17 -10.84
CA ALA A 570 -21.88 19.47 -12.25
C ALA A 570 -22.90 18.48 -12.85
N LEU A 571 -22.79 17.19 -12.50
CA LEU A 571 -23.73 16.16 -12.93
C LEU A 571 -25.11 16.32 -12.25
N LEU A 572 -25.15 16.63 -10.95
CA LEU A 572 -26.42 16.94 -10.27
C LEU A 572 -27.10 18.18 -10.87
N ASN A 573 -26.35 19.22 -11.21
CA ASN A 573 -26.89 20.42 -11.85
C ASN A 573 -27.39 20.16 -13.27
N CYS A 574 -26.89 19.12 -13.94
CA CYS A 574 -27.45 18.62 -15.20
C CYS A 574 -28.78 17.84 -15.04
N GLY A 575 -29.21 17.61 -13.79
CA GLY A 575 -30.45 16.91 -13.45
C GLY A 575 -30.29 15.40 -13.24
N TYR A 576 -29.06 14.86 -13.28
CA TYR A 576 -28.82 13.45 -12.94
C TYR A 576 -28.99 13.22 -11.43
N ARG A 577 -29.63 12.10 -11.06
CA ARG A 577 -30.01 11.77 -9.67
C ARG A 577 -29.04 10.77 -9.06
N LEU A 578 -27.76 11.14 -9.05
CA LEU A 578 -26.67 10.29 -8.58
C LEU A 578 -26.61 10.29 -7.05
N GLN A 579 -26.59 9.12 -6.42
CA GLN A 579 -26.47 9.01 -4.96
C GLN A 579 -25.01 8.76 -4.56
N PRO A 580 -24.48 9.46 -3.54
CA PRO A 580 -23.09 9.30 -3.16
C PRO A 580 -22.86 7.95 -2.48
N THR A 581 -21.75 7.31 -2.85
CA THR A 581 -21.28 6.02 -2.32
C THR A 581 -19.81 6.09 -1.91
N ALA A 582 -19.35 5.02 -1.27
CA ALA A 582 -17.94 4.80 -0.97
C ALA A 582 -17.53 3.38 -1.33
N GLY A 583 -16.35 3.30 -1.93
CA GLY A 583 -15.68 2.05 -2.24
C GLY A 583 -14.20 2.18 -1.87
N THR A 584 -13.69 1.24 -1.09
CA THR A 584 -12.28 1.32 -0.66
C THR A 584 -11.31 0.69 -1.67
N ALA A 585 -11.81 -0.18 -2.54
CA ALA A 585 -11.02 -1.15 -3.30
C ALA A 585 -10.00 -1.88 -2.42
N ALA A 586 -10.39 -2.19 -1.18
CA ALA A 586 -9.54 -2.89 -0.23
C ALA A 586 -9.02 -4.19 -0.86
N GLY A 587 -7.70 -4.40 -0.74
CA GLY A 587 -6.96 -5.46 -1.42
C GLY A 587 -6.01 -4.95 -2.51
N VAL A 588 -6.27 -3.78 -3.10
CA VAL A 588 -5.43 -3.17 -4.15
C VAL A 588 -4.54 -2.05 -3.62
N HIS A 589 -5.05 -1.21 -2.72
CA HIS A 589 -4.39 0.00 -2.24
C HIS A 589 -3.99 -0.07 -0.75
N PRO A 590 -3.06 0.78 -0.27
CA PRO A 590 -2.70 0.89 1.15
C PRO A 590 -3.78 1.62 1.96
N VAL A 591 -4.99 1.07 1.91
CA VAL A 591 -6.19 1.53 2.61
C VAL A 591 -6.93 0.29 3.11
N PRO A 592 -7.36 0.27 4.38
CA PRO A 592 -8.07 -0.88 4.90
C PRO A 592 -9.56 -0.80 4.57
N LEU A 593 -10.21 -1.96 4.58
CA LEU A 593 -11.63 -2.13 4.27
C LEU A 593 -12.53 -1.21 5.12
N GLY A 594 -13.53 -0.59 4.51
CA GLY A 594 -14.42 0.36 5.17
C GLY A 594 -13.78 1.66 5.66
N PHE A 595 -12.62 2.06 5.14
CA PHE A 595 -12.13 3.42 5.36
C PHE A 595 -13.02 4.48 4.70
N GLY A 596 -13.56 4.22 3.52
CA GLY A 596 -14.73 4.92 2.99
C GLY A 596 -15.97 4.09 3.29
N ARG A 597 -17.06 4.71 3.76
CA ARG A 597 -18.35 4.02 3.96
C ARG A 597 -19.50 4.88 3.47
N VAL A 598 -20.53 4.20 2.99
CA VAL A 598 -21.87 4.78 2.84
C VAL A 598 -22.78 4.20 3.92
N TYR A 599 -23.51 5.06 4.63
CA TYR A 599 -24.55 4.65 5.57
C TYR A 599 -25.91 4.83 4.94
N VAL A 600 -26.79 3.85 5.08
CA VAL A 600 -28.17 3.89 4.60
C VAL A 600 -29.14 3.79 5.78
N TYR A 601 -30.14 4.65 5.79
CA TYR A 601 -31.14 4.72 6.86
C TYR A 601 -32.20 3.62 6.73
N GLN A 602 -32.33 2.78 7.75
CA GLN A 602 -33.32 1.70 7.90
C GLN A 602 -33.85 1.65 9.34
N PRO A 603 -34.79 2.54 9.70
CA PRO A 603 -35.29 2.64 11.08
C PRO A 603 -36.10 1.42 11.51
N GLU A 604 -36.64 0.65 10.56
CA GLU A 604 -37.48 -0.54 10.79
C GLU A 604 -36.69 -1.85 10.70
N GLY A 605 -35.38 -1.80 10.99
CA GLY A 605 -34.50 -2.95 11.00
C GLY A 605 -33.85 -3.26 9.65
N PHE A 606 -32.72 -3.96 9.75
CA PHE A 606 -31.78 -4.21 8.66
C PHE A 606 -32.19 -5.35 7.75
N SER A 607 -32.19 -5.11 6.43
CA SER A 607 -32.11 -6.17 5.43
C SER A 607 -31.34 -5.71 4.20
N TYR A 608 -30.86 -6.66 3.40
CA TYR A 608 -30.20 -6.37 2.13
C TYR A 608 -31.11 -5.56 1.18
N GLU A 609 -32.35 -5.99 1.00
CA GLU A 609 -33.31 -5.40 0.07
C GLU A 609 -33.66 -3.97 0.48
N LYS A 610 -33.88 -3.76 1.77
CA LYS A 610 -34.12 -2.42 2.33
C LYS A 610 -32.88 -1.54 2.18
N TRP A 611 -31.68 -2.08 2.38
CA TRP A 611 -30.42 -1.34 2.22
C TRP A 611 -30.23 -0.88 0.77
N LEU A 612 -30.35 -1.78 -0.21
CA LEU A 612 -30.17 -1.44 -1.62
C LEU A 612 -31.23 -0.45 -2.11
N LYS A 613 -32.49 -0.62 -1.68
CA LYS A 613 -33.58 0.32 -1.99
C LYS A 613 -33.33 1.70 -1.36
N GLY A 614 -32.90 1.75 -0.11
CA GLY A 614 -32.58 2.99 0.60
C GLY A 614 -31.41 3.73 -0.05
N LEU A 615 -30.37 3.00 -0.49
CA LEU A 615 -29.26 3.57 -1.24
C LEU A 615 -29.73 4.18 -2.56
N LYS A 616 -30.52 3.43 -3.36
CA LYS A 616 -31.11 3.94 -4.61
C LYS A 616 -31.96 5.20 -4.39
N ALA A 617 -32.69 5.25 -3.28
CA ALA A 617 -33.53 6.38 -2.92
C ALA A 617 -32.75 7.59 -2.37
N GLY A 618 -31.43 7.48 -2.19
CA GLY A 618 -30.62 8.54 -1.60
C GLY A 618 -30.84 8.72 -0.10
N GLN A 619 -31.39 7.74 0.62
CA GLN A 619 -31.53 7.79 2.08
C GLN A 619 -30.20 7.47 2.76
N SER A 620 -29.14 8.17 2.34
CA SER A 620 -27.76 7.85 2.64
C SER A 620 -26.88 9.08 2.90
N PHE A 621 -25.74 8.82 3.52
CA PHE A 621 -24.59 9.72 3.50
C PHE A 621 -23.31 8.92 3.33
N VAL A 622 -22.29 9.55 2.75
CA VAL A 622 -20.95 8.99 2.57
C VAL A 622 -19.99 9.61 3.57
N THR A 623 -19.01 8.85 4.07
CA THR A 623 -18.02 9.36 5.03
C THR A 623 -16.68 8.64 4.99
N THR A 624 -15.63 9.39 5.33
CA THR A 624 -14.31 8.89 5.74
C THR A 624 -13.97 9.19 7.21
N GLY A 625 -14.87 9.84 7.96
CA GLY A 625 -14.71 10.16 9.38
C GLY A 625 -16.05 10.52 10.05
N PRO A 626 -16.56 11.76 9.89
CA PRO A 626 -17.77 12.22 10.57
C PRO A 626 -19.03 11.40 10.23
N MET A 627 -19.97 11.33 11.16
CA MET A 627 -21.29 10.73 10.97
C MET A 627 -22.34 11.84 10.92
N ILE A 628 -23.21 11.80 9.90
CA ILE A 628 -24.23 12.84 9.68
C ILE A 628 -25.61 12.29 9.99
N ASP A 629 -26.35 12.96 10.86
CA ASP A 629 -27.78 12.75 11.05
C ASP A 629 -28.50 14.10 10.92
N VAL A 630 -29.00 14.38 9.71
CA VAL A 630 -29.60 15.67 9.34
C VAL A 630 -30.98 15.45 8.71
N THR A 631 -31.88 16.38 8.96
CA THR A 631 -33.22 16.42 8.39
C THR A 631 -33.57 17.83 7.90
N VAL A 632 -34.49 17.90 6.95
CA VAL A 632 -35.01 19.16 6.41
C VAL A 632 -36.50 19.30 6.72
N ASN A 633 -36.88 20.49 7.18
CA ASN A 633 -38.25 20.91 7.51
C ASN A 633 -38.91 20.11 8.65
N ARG A 634 -40.12 20.50 9.04
CA ARG A 634 -40.89 19.91 10.16
C ARG A 634 -41.36 18.47 9.94
N ILE A 635 -41.35 18.01 8.69
CA ILE A 635 -41.62 16.60 8.36
C ILE A 635 -40.38 15.72 8.59
N HIS A 636 -39.27 16.29 9.04
CA HIS A 636 -38.00 15.61 9.25
C HIS A 636 -37.54 14.83 8.02
N ALA A 637 -37.63 15.46 6.85
CA ALA A 637 -37.29 14.82 5.59
C ALA A 637 -35.81 14.41 5.59
N ARG A 638 -35.55 13.13 5.31
CA ARG A 638 -34.21 12.56 5.19
C ARG A 638 -33.57 12.86 3.83
N PRO A 639 -32.23 12.73 3.70
CA PRO A 639 -31.56 12.77 2.40
C PRO A 639 -32.30 11.93 1.35
N GLY A 640 -32.27 12.38 0.08
CA GLY A 640 -32.98 11.74 -1.03
C GLY A 640 -34.45 12.16 -1.18
N HIS A 641 -35.03 12.87 -0.19
CA HIS A 641 -36.41 13.37 -0.30
C HIS A 641 -36.56 14.42 -1.41
N VAL A 642 -37.72 14.40 -2.07
CA VAL A 642 -38.09 15.35 -3.12
C VAL A 642 -39.25 16.23 -2.62
N PHE A 643 -38.99 17.52 -2.51
CA PHE A 643 -40.00 18.54 -2.28
C PHE A 643 -40.52 19.05 -3.63
N SER A 644 -41.78 18.74 -3.95
CA SER A 644 -42.44 19.22 -5.17
C SER A 644 -43.13 20.57 -4.96
N ASP A 645 -43.38 21.29 -6.06
CA ASP A 645 -44.11 22.57 -6.10
C ASP A 645 -43.55 23.66 -5.18
N VAL A 646 -42.21 23.72 -5.09
CA VAL A 646 -41.52 24.69 -4.25
C VAL A 646 -41.73 26.10 -4.77
N LYS A 647 -42.14 27.02 -3.90
CA LYS A 647 -42.30 28.43 -4.25
C LYS A 647 -40.95 29.14 -4.14
N LYS A 648 -40.70 30.09 -5.05
CA LYS A 648 -39.51 30.94 -4.99
C LYS A 648 -39.41 31.63 -3.62
N GLY A 649 -38.24 31.55 -3.01
CA GLY A 649 -37.92 32.17 -1.73
C GLY A 649 -38.46 31.43 -0.51
N THR A 650 -38.91 30.17 -0.68
CA THR A 650 -39.30 29.32 0.45
C THR A 650 -38.08 29.06 1.33
N LEU A 651 -38.25 29.25 2.63
CA LEU A 651 -37.24 28.94 3.63
C LEU A 651 -37.45 27.50 4.13
N PHE A 652 -36.39 26.69 4.10
CA PHE A 652 -36.39 25.34 4.63
C PHE A 652 -35.48 25.27 5.85
N GLU A 653 -36.02 24.83 6.99
CA GLU A 653 -35.25 24.57 8.21
C GLU A 653 -34.36 23.34 7.98
N VAL A 654 -33.09 23.42 8.38
CA VAL A 654 -32.12 22.32 8.31
C VAL A 654 -31.59 22.07 9.71
N ASN A 655 -31.89 20.90 10.26
CA ASN A 655 -31.58 20.56 11.65
C ASN A 655 -30.83 19.24 11.69
N GLY A 656 -29.80 19.15 12.52
CA GLY A 656 -29.11 17.88 12.68
C GLY A 656 -28.01 17.86 13.72
N VAL A 657 -27.42 16.68 13.83
CA VAL A 657 -26.25 16.39 14.65
C VAL A 657 -25.17 15.78 13.78
N ILE A 658 -23.96 16.32 13.91
CA ILE A 658 -22.76 15.73 13.34
C ILE A 658 -21.96 15.11 14.47
N CYS A 659 -21.68 13.82 14.37
CA CYS A 659 -20.85 13.11 15.35
C CYS A 659 -19.47 12.80 14.74
N SER A 660 -18.39 12.89 15.51
CA SER A 660 -17.05 12.56 15.00
C SER A 660 -16.13 12.06 16.13
N ALA A 661 -15.13 11.25 15.78
CA ALA A 661 -14.08 10.85 16.71
C ALA A 661 -13.08 11.99 17.03
N ALA A 662 -13.04 13.04 16.20
CA ALA A 662 -12.19 14.22 16.37
C ALA A 662 -13.06 15.50 16.41
N PRO A 663 -12.51 16.64 16.87
CA PRO A 663 -13.20 17.92 16.75
C PRO A 663 -13.57 18.22 15.30
N LEU A 664 -14.75 18.81 15.10
CA LEU A 664 -15.20 19.22 13.78
C LEU A 664 -14.53 20.54 13.38
N ASP A 665 -14.08 20.65 12.12
CA ASP A 665 -13.56 21.89 11.56
C ASP A 665 -14.72 22.78 11.08
N ARG A 666 -15.57 22.26 10.19
CA ARG A 666 -16.69 23.02 9.62
C ARG A 666 -17.83 22.15 9.11
N ILE A 667 -19.01 22.76 9.01
CA ILE A 667 -20.23 22.22 8.40
C ILE A 667 -20.67 23.20 7.31
N GLU A 668 -20.98 22.70 6.12
CA GLU A 668 -21.35 23.51 4.97
C GLU A 668 -22.70 23.05 4.41
N LEU A 669 -23.61 24.01 4.18
CA LEU A 669 -24.78 23.79 3.34
C LEU A 669 -24.42 24.10 1.89
N VAL A 670 -24.60 23.12 1.01
CA VAL A 670 -24.28 23.23 -0.42
C VAL A 670 -25.57 23.23 -1.22
N VAL A 671 -25.81 24.30 -1.97
CA VAL A 671 -26.96 24.44 -2.89
C VAL A 671 -26.45 24.57 -4.32
N ASN A 672 -26.88 23.67 -5.20
CA ASN A 672 -26.52 23.66 -6.63
C ASN A 672 -25.01 23.80 -6.89
N GLY A 673 -24.21 23.14 -6.05
CA GLY A 673 -22.75 23.05 -6.17
C GLY A 673 -21.97 24.22 -5.55
N LYS A 674 -22.66 25.16 -4.90
CA LYS A 674 -22.03 26.27 -4.18
C LYS A 674 -22.29 26.13 -2.69
N VAL A 675 -21.26 26.39 -1.88
CA VAL A 675 -21.44 26.59 -0.44
C VAL A 675 -22.29 27.84 -0.26
N ASP A 676 -23.52 27.66 0.23
CA ASP A 676 -24.42 28.77 0.55
C ASP A 676 -23.89 29.51 1.78
N HIS A 677 -23.61 28.77 2.85
CA HIS A 677 -22.88 29.26 4.02
C HIS A 677 -22.32 28.09 4.86
N THR A 678 -21.41 28.45 5.77
CA THR A 678 -20.86 27.56 6.80
C THR A 678 -21.67 27.71 8.09
N ILE A 679 -22.10 26.61 8.67
CA ILE A 679 -22.90 26.58 9.90
C ILE A 679 -21.99 26.62 11.13
N LYS A 680 -22.39 27.40 12.14
CA LYS A 680 -21.77 27.37 13.48
C LYS A 680 -22.58 26.46 14.40
N GLY A 681 -22.13 25.22 14.54
CA GLY A 681 -22.74 24.26 15.48
C GLY A 681 -22.30 24.47 16.93
N LYS A 682 -23.09 23.92 17.86
CA LYS A 682 -22.73 23.80 19.29
C LYS A 682 -22.14 22.42 19.52
N SER A 683 -20.84 22.37 19.78
CA SER A 683 -20.10 21.12 19.97
C SER A 683 -19.94 20.76 21.44
N ARG A 684 -20.01 19.46 21.76
CA ARG A 684 -19.65 18.89 23.06
C ARG A 684 -18.90 17.58 22.87
N GLN A 685 -18.00 17.26 23.80
CA GLN A 685 -17.42 15.92 23.88
C GLN A 685 -18.37 14.99 24.66
N THR A 686 -18.54 13.77 24.17
CA THR A 686 -19.34 12.70 24.78
C THR A 686 -18.52 11.94 25.84
N GLU A 687 -19.20 11.25 26.75
CA GLU A 687 -18.54 10.41 27.75
C GLU A 687 -17.70 9.28 27.13
N GLN A 688 -18.09 8.81 25.95
CA GLN A 688 -17.40 7.77 25.19
C GLN A 688 -16.24 8.32 24.33
N GLY A 689 -15.90 9.60 24.47
CA GLY A 689 -14.70 10.23 23.90
C GLY A 689 -14.88 10.86 22.52
N GLY A 690 -15.98 10.60 21.80
CA GLY A 690 -16.33 11.27 20.55
C GLY A 690 -16.92 12.67 20.77
N TYR A 691 -17.25 13.38 19.69
CA TYR A 691 -17.82 14.72 19.69
C TYR A 691 -19.20 14.71 19.03
N GLU A 692 -20.13 15.50 19.57
CA GLU A 692 -21.44 15.77 18.97
C GLU A 692 -21.58 17.27 18.73
N THR A 693 -21.90 17.65 17.50
CA THR A 693 -22.10 19.04 17.09
C THR A 693 -23.52 19.21 16.60
N PHE A 694 -24.35 19.90 17.39
CA PHE A 694 -25.75 20.17 17.08
C PHE A 694 -25.89 21.50 16.35
N PHE A 695 -26.80 21.56 15.39
CA PHE A 695 -27.14 22.81 14.73
C PHE A 695 -28.61 22.86 14.32
N GLU A 696 -29.12 24.09 14.29
CA GLU A 696 -30.41 24.47 13.73
C GLU A 696 -30.12 25.65 12.80
N ASP A 697 -30.43 25.50 11.52
CA ASP A 697 -30.18 26.52 10.50
C ASP A 697 -31.31 26.53 9.48
N SER A 698 -31.18 27.34 8.43
CA SER A 698 -32.16 27.40 7.36
C SER A 698 -31.52 27.79 6.04
N VAL A 699 -32.13 27.33 4.95
CA VAL A 699 -31.69 27.66 3.59
C VAL A 699 -32.86 28.16 2.76
N LYS A 700 -32.61 29.21 1.98
CA LYS A 700 -33.61 29.78 1.08
C LYS A 700 -33.49 29.14 -0.30
N ILE A 701 -34.60 28.63 -0.82
CA ILE A 701 -34.67 28.00 -2.15
C ILE A 701 -35.46 28.89 -3.11
N ASP A 702 -34.79 29.38 -4.16
CA ASP A 702 -35.37 30.33 -5.13
C ASP A 702 -35.86 29.68 -6.44
N GLY A 703 -35.60 28.39 -6.63
CA GLY A 703 -35.98 27.64 -7.82
C GLY A 703 -35.62 26.16 -7.67
N SER A 704 -35.78 25.38 -8.75
CA SER A 704 -35.40 23.98 -8.70
C SER A 704 -33.93 23.83 -8.35
N SER A 705 -33.68 23.07 -7.30
CA SER A 705 -32.38 23.00 -6.66
C SER A 705 -32.16 21.63 -6.03
N TRP A 706 -30.93 21.35 -5.67
CA TRP A 706 -30.62 20.34 -4.68
C TRP A 706 -29.84 20.96 -3.52
N LEU A 707 -29.98 20.37 -2.34
CA LEU A 707 -29.24 20.71 -1.12
C LEU A 707 -28.46 19.48 -0.68
N ALA A 708 -27.21 19.68 -0.27
CA ALA A 708 -26.46 18.68 0.49
C ALA A 708 -25.83 19.32 1.73
N VAL A 709 -25.61 18.51 2.76
CA VAL A 709 -24.79 18.90 3.91
C VAL A 709 -23.48 18.14 3.84
N ARG A 710 -22.37 18.86 3.96
CA ARG A 710 -21.03 18.27 4.10
C ARG A 710 -20.29 18.84 5.28
N CYS A 711 -19.39 18.06 5.86
CA CYS A 711 -18.62 18.47 7.02
C CYS A 711 -17.22 17.85 7.03
N PHE A 712 -16.30 18.48 7.75
CA PHE A 712 -14.90 18.11 7.80
C PHE A 712 -14.37 18.05 9.24
N GLU A 713 -13.46 17.13 9.53
CA GLU A 713 -12.77 17.04 10.83
C GLU A 713 -11.54 17.92 10.88
N ALA A 714 -11.25 18.48 12.05
CA ALA A 714 -9.94 19.04 12.38
C ALA A 714 -9.00 17.88 12.81
N HIS A 715 -8.59 17.06 11.85
CA HIS A 715 -7.83 15.85 12.14
C HIS A 715 -6.35 16.16 12.46
N PRO A 716 -5.74 15.57 13.52
CA PRO A 716 -4.37 15.88 13.94
C PRO A 716 -3.29 15.65 12.88
N THR A 717 -3.49 14.68 11.99
CA THR A 717 -2.54 14.38 10.90
C THR A 717 -2.69 15.31 9.70
N GLN A 718 -3.61 16.29 9.76
CA GLN A 718 -4.00 17.18 8.65
C GLN A 718 -4.55 16.47 7.40
N ARG A 719 -4.66 15.13 7.42
CA ARG A 719 -5.34 14.35 6.39
C ARG A 719 -6.83 14.65 6.43
N ILE A 720 -7.44 14.71 5.26
CA ILE A 720 -8.82 15.16 5.12
C ILE A 720 -9.78 14.02 5.47
N ARG A 721 -10.72 14.32 6.36
CA ARG A 721 -11.84 13.45 6.73
C ARG A 721 -13.10 14.23 6.52
N PHE A 722 -14.02 13.67 5.74
CA PHE A 722 -15.25 14.35 5.38
C PHE A 722 -16.44 13.42 5.46
N ALA A 723 -17.62 14.02 5.54
CA ALA A 723 -18.87 13.35 5.24
C ALA A 723 -19.74 14.24 4.36
N HIS A 724 -20.61 13.61 3.57
CA HIS A 724 -21.49 14.29 2.62
C HIS A 724 -22.81 13.53 2.50
N THR A 725 -23.94 14.22 2.67
CA THR A 725 -25.26 13.59 2.48
C THR A 725 -25.56 13.33 1.02
N ALA A 726 -26.42 12.36 0.72
CA ALA A 726 -27.16 12.42 -0.53
C ALA A 726 -27.99 13.72 -0.60
N PRO A 727 -28.33 14.20 -1.82
CA PRO A 727 -29.04 15.45 -1.96
C PRO A 727 -30.51 15.34 -1.55
N TRP A 728 -31.03 16.39 -0.91
CA TRP A 728 -32.46 16.71 -0.98
C TRP A 728 -32.73 17.44 -2.29
N HIS A 729 -33.90 17.22 -2.88
CA HIS A 729 -34.28 17.88 -4.13
C HIS A 729 -35.49 18.78 -3.92
N PHE A 730 -35.46 19.93 -4.58
CA PHE A 730 -36.52 20.93 -4.58
C PHE A 730 -36.93 21.15 -6.03
N GLU A 731 -38.19 20.92 -6.34
CA GLU A 731 -38.69 20.95 -7.71
C GLU A 731 -39.75 22.05 -7.88
N VAL A 732 -39.58 22.80 -8.96
CA VAL A 732 -40.56 23.77 -9.47
C VAL A 732 -41.07 23.24 -10.81
N ALA A 733 -42.38 23.09 -10.93
CA ALA A 733 -43.02 22.54 -12.11
C ALA A 733 -42.54 23.23 -13.40
N GLY A 734 -42.08 22.41 -14.37
CA GLY A 734 -41.60 22.87 -15.67
C GLY A 734 -40.27 23.62 -15.68
N ARG A 735 -39.58 23.75 -14.54
CA ARG A 735 -38.29 24.46 -14.43
C ARG A 735 -37.25 23.52 -13.83
N PRO A 736 -36.50 22.73 -14.61
CA PRO A 736 -35.50 21.83 -14.05
C PRO A 736 -34.33 22.61 -13.40
N VAL A 737 -33.53 21.92 -12.59
CA VAL A 737 -32.20 22.43 -12.21
C VAL A 737 -31.36 22.58 -13.49
N LEU A 738 -30.51 23.62 -13.54
CA LEU A 738 -29.67 23.93 -14.68
C LEU A 738 -28.21 24.06 -14.25
N PRO A 739 -27.24 23.57 -15.06
CA PRO A 739 -25.82 23.72 -14.79
C PRO A 739 -25.34 25.14 -15.04
N ARG A 740 -24.19 25.50 -14.46
CA ARG A 740 -23.46 26.69 -14.90
C ARG A 740 -22.89 26.45 -16.29
N GLN A 741 -22.69 27.53 -17.05
CA GLN A 741 -22.17 27.44 -18.42
C GLN A 741 -20.82 26.69 -18.47
N GLU A 742 -19.91 27.00 -17.54
CA GLU A 742 -18.61 26.34 -17.40
C GLU A 742 -18.70 24.84 -17.07
N GLU A 743 -19.72 24.41 -16.29
CA GLU A 743 -19.94 23.01 -15.94
C GLU A 743 -20.38 22.20 -17.18
N ILE A 744 -21.34 22.72 -17.95
CA ILE A 744 -21.83 22.02 -19.13
C ILE A 744 -20.80 22.03 -20.26
N ASP A 745 -20.02 23.10 -20.40
CA ASP A 745 -18.95 23.15 -21.40
C ASP A 745 -17.84 22.16 -21.08
N TYR A 746 -17.50 21.99 -19.80
CA TYR A 746 -16.59 20.94 -19.35
C TYR A 746 -17.08 19.53 -19.71
N LEU A 747 -18.33 19.19 -19.39
CA LEU A 747 -18.88 17.85 -19.67
C LEU A 747 -18.93 17.56 -21.19
N ARG A 748 -19.28 18.56 -22.00
CA ARG A 748 -19.27 18.46 -23.46
C ARG A 748 -17.86 18.30 -24.02
N LEU A 749 -16.89 19.06 -23.49
CA LEU A 749 -15.48 18.95 -23.88
C LEU A 749 -14.97 17.53 -23.64
N ARG A 750 -15.17 17.01 -22.43
CA ARG A 750 -14.75 15.65 -22.07
C ARG A 750 -15.36 14.59 -22.99
N CYS A 751 -16.64 14.71 -23.37
CA CYS A 751 -17.24 13.79 -24.34
C CYS A 751 -16.60 13.90 -25.73
N ARG A 752 -16.31 15.12 -26.23
CA ARG A 752 -15.62 15.30 -27.52
C ARG A 752 -14.22 14.70 -27.51
N GLU A 753 -13.49 14.87 -26.43
CA GLU A 753 -12.15 14.30 -26.25
C GLU A 753 -12.20 12.77 -26.29
N GLU A 754 -13.18 12.14 -25.63
CA GLU A 754 -13.33 10.69 -25.72
C GLU A 754 -13.77 10.20 -27.11
N ILE A 755 -14.63 10.93 -27.83
CA ILE A 755 -14.97 10.58 -29.22
C ILE A 755 -13.70 10.57 -30.08
N GLU A 756 -12.87 11.62 -29.98
CA GLU A 756 -11.65 11.72 -30.77
C GLU A 756 -10.62 10.66 -30.38
N ARG A 757 -10.39 10.49 -29.07
CA ARG A 757 -9.45 9.54 -28.50
C ARG A 757 -9.78 8.09 -28.87
N ASN A 758 -11.06 7.76 -29.07
CA ASN A 758 -11.51 6.41 -29.38
C ASN A 758 -11.75 6.16 -30.87
N ARG A 759 -11.63 7.19 -31.73
CA ARG A 759 -11.81 7.04 -33.18
C ARG A 759 -10.74 6.12 -33.76
N GLY A 760 -11.18 5.04 -34.41
CA GLY A 760 -10.28 4.02 -34.98
C GLY A 760 -9.65 3.09 -33.94
N VAL A 761 -10.00 3.24 -32.65
CA VAL A 761 -9.58 2.35 -31.55
C VAL A 761 -10.73 1.45 -31.12
N LEU A 762 -11.91 2.03 -30.90
CA LEU A 762 -13.12 1.29 -30.54
C LEU A 762 -14.00 1.01 -31.76
N GLY A 763 -14.87 0.01 -31.63
CA GLY A 763 -15.92 -0.27 -32.61
C GLY A 763 -16.90 0.90 -32.77
N PRO A 764 -17.55 1.06 -33.94
CA PRO A 764 -18.47 2.17 -34.20
C PRO A 764 -19.63 2.28 -33.21
N GLU A 765 -20.10 1.15 -32.65
CA GLU A 765 -21.15 1.14 -31.63
C GLU A 765 -20.72 1.83 -30.33
N ALA A 766 -19.53 1.50 -29.82
CA ALA A 766 -18.99 2.10 -28.61
C ALA A 766 -18.72 3.61 -28.80
N VAL A 767 -18.21 4.02 -29.97
CA VAL A 767 -18.01 5.46 -30.26
C VAL A 767 -19.35 6.20 -30.31
N ARG A 768 -20.40 5.59 -30.88
CA ARG A 768 -21.75 6.17 -30.90
C ARG A 768 -22.32 6.42 -29.51
N GLU A 769 -21.94 5.66 -28.49
CA GLU A 769 -22.38 5.92 -27.12
C GLU A 769 -21.81 7.24 -26.59
N TYR A 770 -20.55 7.57 -26.88
CA TYR A 770 -20.00 8.88 -26.54
C TYR A 770 -20.67 10.03 -27.31
N GLU A 771 -21.06 9.79 -28.57
CA GLU A 771 -21.85 10.76 -29.35
C GLU A 771 -23.25 10.99 -28.76
N GLN A 772 -23.91 9.93 -28.28
CA GLN A 772 -25.19 10.03 -27.57
C GLN A 772 -25.04 10.80 -26.25
N ALA A 773 -23.95 10.57 -25.51
CA ALA A 773 -23.63 11.30 -24.30
C ALA A 773 -23.44 12.80 -24.58
N LEU A 774 -22.65 13.13 -25.61
CA LEU A 774 -22.45 14.50 -26.06
C LEU A 774 -23.78 15.17 -26.44
N ALA A 775 -24.63 14.47 -27.19
CA ALA A 775 -25.95 14.98 -27.58
C ALA A 775 -26.84 15.27 -26.36
N ALA A 776 -26.83 14.40 -25.34
CA ALA A 776 -27.58 14.63 -24.10
C ALA A 776 -27.12 15.91 -23.38
N TYR A 777 -25.81 16.14 -23.28
CA TYR A 777 -25.27 17.38 -22.72
C TYR A 777 -25.54 18.61 -23.60
N GLU A 778 -25.57 18.46 -24.92
CA GLU A 778 -25.94 19.55 -25.84
C GLU A 778 -27.41 19.97 -25.69
N GLU A 779 -28.32 19.02 -25.47
CA GLU A 779 -29.72 19.32 -25.18
C GLU A 779 -29.89 20.09 -23.86
N ILE A 780 -29.09 19.77 -22.84
CA ILE A 780 -29.08 20.51 -21.58
C ILE A 780 -28.53 21.93 -21.81
N ALA A 781 -27.43 22.08 -22.55
CA ALA A 781 -26.84 23.38 -22.87
C ALA A 781 -27.83 24.30 -23.63
N LYS A 782 -28.70 23.74 -24.49
CA LYS A 782 -29.74 24.53 -25.19
C LYS A 782 -30.72 25.21 -24.23
N ARG A 783 -30.96 24.65 -23.04
CA ARG A 783 -31.86 25.20 -22.02
C ARG A 783 -31.27 26.39 -21.25
N LEU A 784 -29.96 26.62 -21.36
CA LEU A 784 -29.28 27.77 -20.75
C LEU A 784 -29.39 29.05 -21.60
N LYS A 785 -29.83 28.94 -22.85
CA LYS A 785 -30.02 30.10 -23.72
C LYS A 785 -31.19 30.95 -23.19
N PRO A 786 -31.01 32.27 -23.09
CA PRO A 786 -31.95 33.18 -22.44
C PRO A 786 -33.34 33.21 -23.08
#